data_AF-A0AAE2Y9I0-F1
#
_entry.id   AF-A0AAE2Y9I0-F1
#
_cell.length_a   1.000
_cell.length_b   1.000
_cell.length_c   1.000
_cell.angle_alpha   90.00
_cell.angle_beta   90.00
_cell.angle_gamma   90.00
#
_symmetry.space_group_name_H-M   'P 1'
#
loop_
_entity.id
_entity.type
_entity.pdbx_description
1 polymer ?
#
loop_
_entity_poly.entity_id
_entity_poly.type
_entity_poly.pdbx_seq_one_letter_code
_entity_poly.pdbx_strand_id
1 'polypeptide(L)'
;MQEENRPEAGGLKAEEFYSADLLRKNLSDLESAVDDVRLGLDAAISGSLENLKDNILNMKDLVSERLVAKVHIRFASELIKNTFVDTVSEVVDEVREQAMQNLSNAIEGEMQVFREAINKFAKNFSNVLKGEREKVNETIRQFDKQLAEREALLKKNTLALVEKVKELEEKDRELETRRRELEEVKSSLEQKRAELESVESQMKAALGKYEEEKLKSRTLLEKLENAEQEIKKLESKEKEVRQRVEELNNQLLEREKIFKETSEKLKEKEKILEDKTRELDQKRVSLEKIEKELENARQEYNNLKKVLEEEKSRSGDLLEKYEKARLEAKKLEEEEAEARARIQELNSQLKEKEKMLDERTKYLLEKEKALEVTNTQLAAKSRELQEKEKELTAKREELEKVRFELESTSKELSKLQMTLETERGRAAELEEKLEGAQLELSKFNQQIKNLESMVKERDAFIAEGANMLKLKEREVERLKSLIEDSRKDLELKEDRLRDAQKLLEQLESDAAGLRSEIENLKSDIEGNAALIRQKESQLRLKEEEIKALKDEMQIIQKQIFVRKDEIEAKVKELETKAKEMEKMKEELEREKKIREEQLEKYREAMVLDPRFKIYFIIESLKKISIDSLIKATGIAPVQVRANLAWLERAGMVKVEDNMVYVSKHLT
;
A
#
# COMPACT_ATOMS: atom_id res chain seq x y z
N MET A 1 20.56 102.35 42.53
CA MET A 1 19.14 102.03 42.37
C MET A 1 18.94 100.74 43.17
N GLN A 2 18.34 100.81 44.37
CA GLN A 2 16.88 100.95 44.62
C GLN A 2 16.16 99.66 44.20
N GLU A 3 15.20 99.10 44.94
CA GLU A 3 14.43 99.48 46.16
C GLU A 3 13.73 98.14 46.59
N GLU A 4 13.11 97.84 47.73
CA GLU A 4 12.80 98.39 49.05
C GLU A 4 12.01 97.28 49.82
N ASN A 5 11.80 97.45 51.12
CA ASN A 5 10.62 97.06 51.92
C ASN A 5 10.07 95.62 52.14
N ARG A 6 9.74 95.43 53.43
CA ARG A 6 8.74 94.53 54.10
C ARG A 6 7.28 94.90 53.66
N PRO A 7 6.16 94.20 54.03
CA PRO A 7 5.84 93.57 55.35
C PRO A 7 4.92 92.30 55.21
N GLU A 8 4.12 91.72 56.12
CA GLU A 8 3.84 91.62 57.58
C GLU A 8 2.73 90.55 57.78
N ALA A 9 2.61 90.04 59.02
CA ALA A 9 1.37 89.63 59.73
C ALA A 9 0.38 88.55 59.20
N GLY A 10 -0.21 87.81 60.16
CA GLY A 10 -1.34 86.87 59.98
C GLY A 10 -0.94 85.42 59.67
N GLY A 11 -1.66 84.39 60.13
CA GLY A 11 -2.82 84.37 61.02
C GLY A 11 -3.13 82.94 61.54
N LEU A 12 -3.67 82.87 62.76
CA LEU A 12 -3.98 81.67 63.57
C LEU A 12 -5.05 80.71 63.00
N LYS A 13 -5.19 79.55 63.67
CA LYS A 13 -6.20 78.47 63.53
C LYS A 13 -5.90 77.46 62.39
N ALA A 14 -5.59 76.19 62.63
CA ALA A 14 -5.71 75.29 63.80
C ALA A 14 -7.16 74.87 64.17
N GLU A 15 -7.27 73.70 64.80
CA GLU A 15 -8.47 72.85 64.99
C GLU A 15 -8.95 72.17 63.67
N GLU A 16 -9.39 70.89 63.64
CA GLU A 16 -9.79 70.01 64.75
C GLU A 16 -9.64 68.48 64.46
N PHE A 17 -9.62 67.68 65.53
CA PHE A 17 -9.73 66.20 65.63
C PHE A 17 -8.56 65.27 65.21
N TYR A 18 -8.65 64.03 65.70
CA TYR A 18 -7.61 62.98 65.72
C TYR A 18 -6.32 63.38 66.49
N SER A 19 -6.44 64.16 67.56
CA SER A 19 -6.67 63.60 68.91
C SER A 19 -5.61 62.56 69.34
N ALA A 20 -4.37 63.01 69.55
CA ALA A 20 -3.51 62.42 70.59
C ALA A 20 -3.94 62.90 71.99
N ASP A 21 -4.80 63.94 72.03
CA ASP A 21 -5.91 64.22 72.95
C ASP A 21 -6.94 63.07 72.98
N LEU A 22 -6.41 61.85 73.11
CA LEU A 22 -7.09 60.56 73.22
C LEU A 22 -6.16 59.48 73.83
N LEU A 23 -4.83 59.71 73.96
CA LEU A 23 -3.90 58.69 74.50
C LEU A 23 -2.85 59.19 75.50
N ARG A 24 -2.59 60.51 75.62
CA ARG A 24 -2.19 61.05 76.95
C ARG A 24 -3.40 61.47 77.78
N LYS A 25 -4.50 61.82 77.10
CA LYS A 25 -5.88 61.90 77.60
C LYS A 25 -6.45 60.60 78.21
N ASN A 26 -5.72 59.49 78.15
CA ASN A 26 -6.13 58.22 78.74
C ASN A 26 -5.23 57.73 79.89
N LEU A 27 -4.16 58.46 80.25
CA LEU A 27 -3.31 58.11 81.41
C LEU A 27 -2.85 59.31 82.24
N SER A 28 -2.46 60.43 81.60
CA SER A 28 -2.25 61.68 82.36
C SER A 28 -3.61 62.16 82.86
N ASP A 29 -4.58 62.31 81.97
CA ASP A 29 -6.00 62.55 82.29
C ASP A 29 -6.70 61.29 82.85
N LEU A 30 -5.95 60.42 83.54
CA LEU A 30 -6.49 59.36 84.40
C LEU A 30 -5.87 59.40 85.80
N GLU A 31 -4.56 59.65 85.94
CA GLU A 31 -3.92 59.81 87.27
C GLU A 31 -3.92 61.26 87.75
N SER A 32 -3.69 62.24 86.88
CA SER A 32 -4.07 63.64 87.15
C SER A 32 -5.60 63.75 87.24
N ALA A 33 -6.39 63.00 86.46
CA ALA A 33 -7.84 62.91 86.69
C ALA A 33 -8.26 62.07 87.93
N VAL A 34 -7.31 61.63 88.76
CA VAL A 34 -7.58 61.06 90.09
C VAL A 34 -7.11 62.02 91.18
N ASP A 35 -5.88 62.53 91.13
CA ASP A 35 -5.38 63.47 92.15
C ASP A 35 -5.76 64.94 91.90
N ASP A 36 -5.94 65.43 90.67
CA ASP A 36 -6.59 66.73 90.40
C ASP A 36 -8.12 66.65 90.55
N VAL A 37 -8.73 65.45 90.54
CA VAL A 37 -10.12 65.29 91.00
C VAL A 37 -10.19 65.33 92.52
N ARG A 38 -9.20 64.75 93.23
CA ARG A 38 -9.16 64.75 94.69
C ARG A 38 -8.78 66.10 95.28
N LEU A 39 -7.64 66.67 94.85
CA LEU A 39 -7.23 68.03 95.16
C LEU A 39 -8.17 69.04 94.52
N GLY A 40 -8.78 68.76 93.37
CA GLY A 40 -9.85 69.61 92.82
C GLY A 40 -11.11 69.61 93.68
N LEU A 41 -11.45 68.50 94.36
CA LEU A 41 -12.55 68.47 95.32
C LEU A 41 -12.21 69.30 96.57
N ASP A 42 -11.05 69.05 97.17
CA ASP A 42 -10.59 69.76 98.38
C ASP A 42 -10.27 71.25 98.12
N ALA A 43 -9.81 71.61 96.91
CA ALA A 43 -9.53 73.00 96.50
C ALA A 43 -10.73 73.71 95.87
N ALA A 44 -11.73 73.02 95.31
CA ALA A 44 -13.02 73.64 95.01
C ALA A 44 -13.74 74.02 96.31
N ILE A 45 -13.65 73.18 97.34
CA ILE A 45 -14.17 73.47 98.69
C ILE A 45 -13.35 74.60 99.34
N SER A 46 -12.02 74.46 99.40
CA SER A 46 -11.15 75.44 100.09
C SER A 46 -11.01 76.76 99.33
N GLY A 47 -10.92 76.75 97.99
CA GLY A 47 -10.80 77.95 97.16
C GLY A 47 -12.11 78.75 97.06
N SER A 48 -13.27 78.11 97.18
CA SER A 48 -14.56 78.80 97.39
C SER A 48 -14.63 79.46 98.77
N LEU A 49 -13.92 78.90 99.77
CA LEU A 49 -13.75 79.49 101.09
C LEU A 49 -12.70 80.61 101.11
N GLU A 50 -11.60 80.49 100.36
CA GLU A 50 -10.51 81.48 100.32
C GLU A 50 -10.90 82.73 99.51
N ASN A 51 -11.56 82.58 98.35
CA ASN A 51 -12.16 83.73 97.65
C ASN A 51 -13.31 84.36 98.45
N LEU A 52 -13.96 83.63 99.37
CA LEU A 52 -14.88 84.25 100.33
C LEU A 52 -14.15 84.93 101.49
N LYS A 53 -13.00 84.41 101.93
CA LYS A 53 -12.13 84.96 102.98
C LYS A 53 -11.49 86.30 102.59
N ASP A 54 -11.14 86.48 101.32
CA ASP A 54 -10.67 87.77 100.81
C ASP A 54 -11.84 88.76 100.56
N ASN A 55 -13.05 88.26 100.23
CA ASN A 55 -14.28 89.06 100.31
C ASN A 55 -14.65 89.44 101.78
N ILE A 56 -14.26 88.63 102.76
CA ILE A 56 -14.40 88.94 104.19
C ILE A 56 -13.37 89.98 104.63
N LEU A 57 -12.14 89.95 104.10
CA LEU A 57 -11.11 90.95 104.42
C LEU A 57 -11.37 92.33 103.78
N ASN A 58 -11.95 92.37 102.56
CA ASN A 58 -12.44 93.63 101.97
C ASN A 58 -13.70 94.21 102.66
N MET A 59 -14.24 93.55 103.68
CA MET A 59 -15.26 94.10 104.59
C MET A 59 -14.83 94.16 106.06
N LYS A 60 -13.63 93.70 106.43
CA LYS A 60 -13.20 93.64 107.83
C LYS A 60 -13.04 95.03 108.47
N ASP A 61 -12.31 95.92 107.80
CA ASP A 61 -11.93 97.23 108.33
C ASP A 61 -12.42 98.40 107.43
N LEU A 62 -13.55 98.18 106.73
CA LEU A 62 -14.54 99.24 106.45
C LEU A 62 -15.44 99.50 107.70
N VAL A 63 -15.28 98.65 108.71
CA VAL A 63 -15.72 98.86 110.10
C VAL A 63 -14.58 99.56 110.87
N SER A 64 -14.91 100.32 111.92
CA SER A 64 -13.94 100.85 112.87
C SER A 64 -13.02 102.01 112.43
N GLU A 65 -13.38 102.81 111.41
CA GLU A 65 -13.24 104.29 111.57
C GLU A 65 -14.05 105.23 110.64
N ARG A 66 -15.36 104.97 110.46
CA ARG A 66 -16.31 106.09 110.22
C ARG A 66 -17.00 106.56 111.51
N LEU A 67 -16.14 106.94 112.46
CA LEU A 67 -16.41 107.47 113.80
C LEU A 67 -17.12 106.50 114.77
N VAL A 68 -16.70 106.41 116.04
CA VAL A 68 -15.68 107.19 116.79
C VAL A 68 -14.24 107.03 116.22
N ALA A 69 -13.37 108.05 116.31
CA ALA A 69 -12.13 108.17 115.49
C ALA A 69 -10.82 108.57 116.21
N LYS A 70 -9.61 108.20 115.68
CA LYS A 70 -8.19 108.56 116.07
C LYS A 70 -7.09 107.75 115.30
N VAL A 71 -5.80 108.13 115.12
CA VAL A 71 -4.95 109.33 115.45
C VAL A 71 -3.65 109.45 114.57
N HIS A 72 -2.44 109.65 115.14
CA HIS A 72 -1.16 110.03 114.48
C HIS A 72 0.08 109.82 115.41
N ILE A 73 1.28 110.35 115.05
CA ILE A 73 2.58 110.43 115.82
C ILE A 73 3.39 109.10 115.84
N ARG A 74 4.69 108.96 115.53
CA ARG A 74 5.84 109.80 115.04
C ARG A 74 6.56 110.80 115.99
N PHE A 75 7.86 110.58 116.27
CA PHE A 75 8.75 111.42 117.11
C PHE A 75 10.25 111.38 116.66
N ALA A 76 11.16 112.24 117.18
CA ALA A 76 12.62 112.30 116.87
C ALA A 76 13.45 113.18 117.87
N SER A 77 14.80 113.26 117.69
CA SER A 77 15.80 114.29 118.15
C SER A 77 16.99 113.80 119.05
N GLU A 78 18.01 114.69 119.21
CA GLU A 78 19.25 114.66 120.06
C GLU A 78 20.46 113.79 119.56
N LEU A 79 21.76 114.02 119.88
CA LEU A 79 22.50 114.97 120.77
C LEU A 79 24.00 115.19 120.31
N ILE A 80 24.76 116.07 121.00
CA ILE A 80 26.26 116.30 121.03
C ILE A 80 26.82 117.22 119.91
N LYS A 81 27.74 118.21 120.05
CA LYS A 81 28.54 118.94 121.11
C LYS A 81 30.09 118.90 120.99
N ASN A 82 30.71 120.08 121.22
CA ASN A 82 32.09 120.34 121.71
C ASN A 82 33.29 120.43 120.72
N THR A 83 33.10 120.81 119.45
CA THR A 83 34.21 121.16 118.54
C THR A 83 34.05 122.59 117.98
N PHE A 84 34.13 123.60 118.86
CA PHE A 84 34.09 125.01 118.48
C PHE A 84 34.95 125.87 119.43
N VAL A 85 36.09 126.33 118.91
CA VAL A 85 36.96 127.50 119.19
C VAL A 85 38.33 127.08 118.61
N ASP A 86 38.64 127.29 117.32
CA ASP A 86 38.34 128.41 116.40
C ASP A 86 38.92 129.77 116.89
N THR A 87 38.86 130.92 116.19
CA THR A 87 37.90 131.35 115.13
C THR A 87 38.48 132.27 114.05
N VAL A 88 39.78 132.56 114.03
CA VAL A 88 40.28 133.78 113.35
C VAL A 88 41.37 133.56 112.28
N SER A 89 42.23 132.53 112.38
CA SER A 89 43.23 132.28 111.32
C SER A 89 42.67 131.52 110.11
N GLU A 90 41.77 130.55 110.32
CA GLU A 90 41.11 129.77 109.26
C GLU A 90 40.31 130.65 108.27
N VAL A 91 39.90 131.84 108.71
CA VAL A 91 39.19 132.84 107.88
C VAL A 91 40.07 133.36 106.71
N VAL A 92 41.40 133.21 106.80
CA VAL A 92 42.33 133.57 105.72
C VAL A 92 42.53 132.42 104.72
N ASP A 93 42.32 131.16 105.14
CA ASP A 93 42.27 130.03 104.21
C ASP A 93 41.09 130.21 103.26
N GLU A 94 39.88 130.48 103.78
CA GLU A 94 38.68 130.67 102.95
C GLU A 94 38.88 131.71 101.84
N VAL A 95 39.23 132.97 102.15
CA VAL A 95 39.18 134.03 101.12
C VAL A 95 40.22 133.82 100.00
N ARG A 96 41.43 133.34 100.32
CA ARG A 96 42.48 133.16 99.30
C ARG A 96 42.35 131.83 98.56
N GLU A 97 42.08 130.73 99.27
CA GLU A 97 42.03 129.41 98.65
C GLU A 97 40.79 129.29 97.78
N GLN A 98 39.62 129.72 98.28
CA GLN A 98 38.36 129.70 97.53
C GLN A 98 38.40 130.57 96.27
N ALA A 99 39.18 131.66 96.25
CA ALA A 99 39.40 132.46 95.04
C ALA A 99 40.20 131.72 93.94
N MET A 100 41.30 131.06 94.30
CA MET A 100 42.11 130.26 93.35
C MET A 100 41.37 128.98 92.94
N GLN A 101 40.67 128.34 93.88
CA GLN A 101 39.96 127.10 93.68
C GLN A 101 38.72 127.29 92.80
N ASN A 102 38.00 128.42 92.93
CA ASN A 102 36.92 128.78 92.00
C ASN A 102 37.42 128.98 90.55
N LEU A 103 38.59 129.61 90.37
CA LEU A 103 39.18 129.78 89.04
C LEU A 103 39.62 128.43 88.45
N SER A 104 40.23 127.55 89.26
CA SER A 104 40.60 126.20 88.85
C SER A 104 39.37 125.38 88.47
N ASN A 105 38.34 125.35 89.32
CA ASN A 105 37.11 124.58 89.10
C ASN A 105 36.36 124.99 87.83
N ALA A 106 36.35 126.28 87.49
CA ALA A 106 35.74 126.77 86.25
C ALA A 106 36.49 126.28 85.00
N ILE A 107 37.83 126.39 84.98
CA ILE A 107 38.67 125.95 83.86
C ILE A 107 38.64 124.43 83.73
N GLU A 108 38.72 123.70 84.85
CA GLU A 108 38.64 122.23 84.90
C GLU A 108 37.28 121.74 84.37
N GLY A 109 36.19 122.43 84.73
CA GLY A 109 34.83 122.13 84.28
C GLY A 109 34.65 122.24 82.76
N GLU A 110 35.05 123.37 82.15
CA GLU A 110 34.96 123.51 80.68
C GLU A 110 35.93 122.55 79.96
N MET A 111 37.15 122.37 80.48
CA MET A 111 38.09 121.36 79.98
C MET A 111 37.53 119.94 80.09
N GLN A 112 36.70 119.63 81.08
CA GLN A 112 36.09 118.32 81.22
C GLN A 112 34.93 118.13 80.23
N VAL A 113 34.04 119.11 80.08
CA VAL A 113 32.96 119.08 79.07
C VAL A 113 33.53 118.93 77.65
N PHE A 114 34.62 119.64 77.33
CA PHE A 114 35.28 119.54 76.03
C PHE A 114 35.98 118.17 75.83
N ARG A 115 36.65 117.65 76.86
CA ARG A 115 37.23 116.29 76.85
C ARG A 115 36.14 115.22 76.67
N GLU A 116 35.00 115.35 77.33
CA GLU A 116 33.85 114.43 77.17
C GLU A 116 33.23 114.51 75.77
N ALA A 117 33.08 115.71 75.20
CA ALA A 117 32.58 115.90 73.84
C ALA A 117 33.49 115.23 72.78
N ILE A 118 34.81 115.46 72.86
CA ILE A 118 35.79 114.83 71.96
C ILE A 118 35.79 113.30 72.15
N ASN A 119 35.81 112.81 73.39
CA ASN A 119 35.79 111.37 73.66
C ASN A 119 34.50 110.72 73.13
N LYS A 120 33.35 111.38 73.22
CA LYS A 120 32.07 110.90 72.69
C LYS A 120 32.04 110.89 71.16
N PHE A 121 32.58 111.91 70.50
CA PHE A 121 32.73 111.94 69.04
C PHE A 121 33.70 110.84 68.55
N ALA A 122 34.89 110.75 69.13
CA ALA A 122 35.91 109.76 68.76
C ALA A 122 35.41 108.32 68.96
N LYS A 123 34.72 108.05 70.07
CA LYS A 123 34.10 106.75 70.35
C LYS A 123 33.01 106.40 69.33
N ASN A 124 32.13 107.35 68.99
CA ASN A 124 31.09 107.14 67.98
C ASN A 124 31.67 106.91 66.58
N PHE A 125 32.63 107.73 66.15
CA PHE A 125 33.26 107.60 64.84
C PHE A 125 34.07 106.29 64.73
N SER A 126 34.80 105.91 65.79
CA SER A 126 35.49 104.61 65.87
C SER A 126 34.52 103.43 65.79
N ASN A 127 33.35 103.51 66.43
CA ASN A 127 32.32 102.47 66.34
C ASN A 127 31.74 102.34 64.92
N VAL A 128 31.47 103.46 64.23
CA VAL A 128 30.99 103.45 62.83
C VAL A 128 32.05 102.87 61.89
N LEU A 129 33.30 103.33 61.97
CA LEU A 129 34.40 102.79 61.17
C LEU A 129 34.66 101.30 61.45
N LYS A 130 34.51 100.86 62.70
CA LYS A 130 34.60 99.44 63.06
C LYS A 130 33.47 98.63 62.40
N GLY A 131 32.23 99.10 62.49
CA GLY A 131 31.06 98.44 61.88
C GLY A 131 31.15 98.34 60.36
N GLU A 132 31.53 99.41 59.66
CA GLU A 132 31.74 99.35 58.20
C GLU A 132 32.92 98.47 57.81
N ARG A 133 34.03 98.51 58.56
CA ARG A 133 35.16 97.59 58.34
C ARG A 133 34.76 96.13 58.56
N GLU A 134 33.91 95.84 59.54
CA GLU A 134 33.39 94.49 59.79
C GLU A 134 32.46 94.02 58.66
N LYS A 135 31.56 94.88 58.15
CA LYS A 135 30.75 94.57 56.94
C LYS A 135 31.61 94.30 55.70
N VAL A 136 32.61 95.13 55.45
CA VAL A 136 33.52 94.97 54.29
C VAL A 136 34.34 93.69 54.42
N ASN A 137 34.91 93.41 55.59
CA ASN A 137 35.63 92.17 55.87
C ASN A 137 34.74 90.93 55.67
N GLU A 138 33.48 90.99 56.10
CA GLU A 138 32.54 89.88 55.94
C GLU A 138 32.11 89.68 54.47
N THR A 139 31.95 90.77 53.72
CA THR A 139 31.71 90.73 52.26
C THR A 139 32.91 90.12 51.52
N ILE A 140 34.14 90.48 51.90
CA ILE A 140 35.37 89.90 51.34
C ILE A 140 35.43 88.39 51.63
N ARG A 141 35.21 87.96 52.89
CA ARG A 141 35.14 86.53 53.25
C ARG A 141 34.11 85.75 52.43
N GLN A 142 32.96 86.34 52.15
CA GLN A 142 31.92 85.71 51.33
C GLN A 142 32.37 85.54 49.88
N PHE A 143 33.06 86.54 49.29
CA PHE A 143 33.63 86.39 47.96
C PHE A 143 34.82 85.43 47.91
N ASP A 144 35.73 85.46 48.88
CA ASP A 144 36.86 84.51 48.99
C ASP A 144 36.34 83.07 49.07
N LYS A 145 35.29 82.83 49.87
CA LYS A 145 34.62 81.53 49.96
C LYS A 145 33.98 81.12 48.63
N GLN A 146 33.21 81.99 47.98
CA GLN A 146 32.60 81.70 46.67
C GLN A 146 33.65 81.44 45.57
N LEU A 147 34.79 82.13 45.62
CA LEU A 147 35.89 81.96 44.67
C LEU A 147 36.61 80.63 44.91
N ALA A 148 36.90 80.27 46.16
CA ALA A 148 37.44 78.96 46.52
C ALA A 148 36.49 77.80 46.14
N GLU A 149 35.17 77.96 46.37
CA GLU A 149 34.15 76.99 45.94
C GLU A 149 34.11 76.83 44.42
N ARG A 150 34.19 77.93 43.66
CA ARG A 150 34.27 77.92 42.18
C ARG A 150 35.56 77.30 41.67
N GLU A 151 36.71 77.59 42.28
CA GLU A 151 37.97 76.95 41.93
C GLU A 151 37.96 75.45 42.20
N ALA A 152 37.42 75.02 43.34
CA ALA A 152 37.26 73.60 43.66
C ALA A 152 36.34 72.90 42.66
N LEU A 153 35.23 73.55 42.26
CA LEU A 153 34.32 73.04 41.24
C LEU A 153 34.99 72.96 39.86
N LEU A 154 35.75 73.98 39.46
CA LEU A 154 36.51 73.99 38.21
C LEU A 154 37.59 72.90 38.17
N LYS A 155 38.36 72.74 39.25
CA LYS A 155 39.37 71.67 39.39
C LYS A 155 38.71 70.29 39.31
N LYS A 156 37.58 70.07 40.02
CA LYS A 156 36.79 68.84 39.96
C LYS A 156 36.26 68.54 38.55
N ASN A 157 35.66 69.53 37.88
CA ASN A 157 35.12 69.37 36.53
C ASN A 157 36.23 69.13 35.49
N THR A 158 37.39 69.76 35.65
CA THR A 158 38.55 69.56 34.76
C THR A 158 39.10 68.14 34.91
N LEU A 159 39.24 67.64 36.13
CA LEU A 159 39.65 66.24 36.38
C LEU A 159 38.66 65.25 35.78
N ALA A 160 37.35 65.42 36.02
CA ALA A 160 36.31 64.57 35.48
C ALA A 160 36.26 64.60 33.93
N LEU A 161 36.59 65.73 33.29
CA LEU A 161 36.73 65.80 31.83
C LEU A 161 37.98 65.06 31.33
N VAL A 162 39.12 65.17 32.02
CA VAL A 162 40.35 64.44 31.66
C VAL A 162 40.18 62.92 31.83
N GLU A 163 39.52 62.48 32.89
CA GLU A 163 39.14 61.07 33.09
C GLU A 163 38.21 60.58 31.98
N LYS A 164 37.17 61.36 31.66
CA LYS A 164 36.22 61.03 30.59
C LYS A 164 36.84 61.02 29.19
N VAL A 165 37.89 61.82 28.93
CA VAL A 165 38.66 61.75 27.68
C VAL A 165 39.48 60.45 27.61
N LYS A 166 40.13 60.03 28.72
CA LYS A 166 40.83 58.73 28.76
C LYS A 166 39.87 57.56 28.55
N GLU A 167 38.71 57.57 29.20
CA GLU A 167 37.66 56.57 28.97
C GLU A 167 37.23 56.49 27.50
N LEU A 168 37.22 57.62 26.77
CA LEU A 168 36.87 57.65 25.34
C LEU A 168 38.01 57.13 24.48
N GLU A 169 39.27 57.52 24.74
CA GLU A 169 40.45 56.95 24.05
C GLU A 169 40.55 55.42 24.25
N GLU A 170 40.22 54.91 25.43
CA GLU A 170 40.20 53.48 25.72
C GLU A 170 39.06 52.77 24.97
N LYS A 171 37.86 53.36 24.93
CA LYS A 171 36.72 52.85 24.15
C LYS A 171 36.98 52.89 22.64
N ASP A 172 37.66 53.91 22.12
CA ASP A 172 38.05 53.97 20.70
C ASP A 172 39.08 52.88 20.36
N ARG A 173 40.04 52.60 21.25
CA ARG A 173 40.95 51.45 21.10
C ARG A 173 40.20 50.11 21.12
N GLU A 174 39.25 49.91 22.05
CA GLU A 174 38.38 48.71 22.06
C GLU A 174 37.53 48.58 20.79
N LEU A 175 37.01 49.70 20.25
CA LEU A 175 36.25 49.69 19.00
C LEU A 175 37.14 49.34 17.81
N GLU A 176 38.41 49.74 17.82
CA GLU A 176 39.34 49.41 16.74
C GLU A 176 39.86 47.96 16.82
N THR A 177 40.06 47.38 18.02
CA THR A 177 40.34 45.93 18.13
C THR A 177 39.13 45.12 17.69
N ARG A 178 37.92 45.45 18.18
CA ARG A 178 36.67 44.79 17.76
C ARG A 178 36.42 44.89 16.26
N ARG A 179 36.81 45.99 15.58
CA ARG A 179 36.75 46.10 14.12
C ARG A 179 37.66 45.10 13.40
N ARG A 180 38.88 44.88 13.92
CA ARG A 180 39.84 43.92 13.36
C ARG A 180 39.38 42.48 13.59
N GLU A 181 38.95 42.17 14.82
CA GLU A 181 38.33 40.89 15.19
C GLU A 181 37.12 40.57 14.29
N LEU A 182 36.25 41.56 14.02
CA LEU A 182 35.04 41.37 13.20
C LEU A 182 35.37 41.14 11.71
N GLU A 183 36.41 41.80 11.18
CA GLU A 183 36.86 41.57 9.79
C GLU A 183 37.58 40.21 9.64
N GLU A 184 38.31 39.75 10.67
CA GLU A 184 38.89 38.40 10.73
C GLU A 184 37.79 37.32 10.81
N VAL A 185 36.78 37.52 11.66
CA VAL A 185 35.59 36.65 11.75
C VAL A 185 34.82 36.63 10.42
N LYS A 186 34.70 37.77 9.73
CA LYS A 186 34.08 37.86 8.40
C LYS A 186 34.89 37.10 7.35
N SER A 187 36.21 37.26 7.30
CA SER A 187 37.08 36.48 6.40
C SER A 187 36.95 34.97 6.67
N SER A 188 36.90 34.56 7.94
CA SER A 188 36.68 33.16 8.34
C SER A 188 35.30 32.66 7.90
N LEU A 189 34.24 33.49 8.02
CA LEU A 189 32.90 33.18 7.51
C LEU A 189 32.83 33.04 5.99
N GLU A 190 33.55 33.89 5.25
CA GLU A 190 33.64 33.80 3.78
C GLU A 190 34.37 32.53 3.34
N GLN A 191 35.48 32.17 4.01
CA GLN A 191 36.14 30.87 3.80
C GLN A 191 35.20 29.70 4.14
N LYS A 192 34.49 29.74 5.27
CA LYS A 192 33.56 28.68 5.68
C LYS A 192 32.36 28.55 4.74
N ARG A 193 31.92 29.62 4.09
CA ARG A 193 30.92 29.55 3.00
C ARG A 193 31.45 28.82 1.78
N ALA A 194 32.65 29.15 1.31
CA ALA A 194 33.27 28.46 0.17
C ALA A 194 33.53 26.96 0.45
N GLU A 195 33.96 26.62 1.68
CA GLU A 195 34.04 25.23 2.13
C GLU A 195 32.66 24.54 2.12
N LEU A 196 31.60 25.22 2.57
CA LEU A 196 30.25 24.66 2.65
C LEU A 196 29.60 24.49 1.27
N GLU A 197 29.80 25.42 0.32
CA GLU A 197 29.38 25.27 -1.08
C GLU A 197 30.10 24.10 -1.78
N SER A 198 31.38 23.89 -1.47
CA SER A 198 32.15 22.72 -1.93
C SER A 198 31.59 21.42 -1.35
N VAL A 199 31.29 21.39 -0.05
CA VAL A 199 30.66 20.23 0.61
C VAL A 199 29.26 19.96 0.06
N GLU A 200 28.43 20.99 -0.17
CA GLU A 200 27.10 20.83 -0.77
C GLU A 200 27.19 20.27 -2.20
N SER A 201 28.16 20.74 -2.99
CA SER A 201 28.42 20.24 -4.35
C SER A 201 28.86 18.78 -4.35
N GLN A 202 29.76 18.40 -3.42
CA GLN A 202 30.17 17.00 -3.22
C GLN A 202 29.01 16.12 -2.72
N MET A 203 28.18 16.65 -1.82
CA MET A 203 27.01 15.95 -1.28
C MET A 203 25.95 15.71 -2.36
N LYS A 204 25.67 16.69 -3.23
CA LYS A 204 24.82 16.54 -4.42
C LYS A 204 25.35 15.47 -5.37
N ALA A 205 26.66 15.46 -5.64
CA ALA A 205 27.28 14.43 -6.48
C ALA A 205 27.24 13.03 -5.85
N ALA A 206 27.35 12.92 -4.52
CA ALA A 206 27.17 11.67 -3.78
C ALA A 206 25.70 11.19 -3.80
N LEU A 207 24.75 12.12 -3.68
CA LEU A 207 23.30 11.83 -3.77
C LEU A 207 22.91 11.29 -5.14
N GLY A 208 23.44 11.88 -6.23
CA GLY A 208 23.25 11.35 -7.58
C GLY A 208 23.74 9.90 -7.74
N LYS A 209 24.98 9.63 -7.29
CA LYS A 209 25.54 8.27 -7.30
C LYS A 209 24.75 7.29 -6.41
N TYR A 210 24.23 7.76 -5.28
CA TYR A 210 23.38 6.94 -4.40
C TYR A 210 22.06 6.57 -5.09
N GLU A 211 21.38 7.51 -5.74
CA GLU A 211 20.14 7.23 -6.48
C GLU A 211 20.39 6.33 -7.71
N GLU A 212 21.52 6.48 -8.42
CA GLU A 212 21.94 5.52 -9.45
C GLU A 212 22.14 4.09 -8.90
N GLU A 213 22.85 3.94 -7.78
CA GLU A 213 23.13 2.62 -7.21
C GLU A 213 21.89 1.98 -6.59
N LYS A 214 21.00 2.79 -6.04
CA LYS A 214 19.65 2.41 -5.58
C LYS A 214 18.75 1.97 -6.75
N LEU A 215 18.86 2.61 -7.92
CA LEU A 215 18.16 2.18 -9.14
C LEU A 215 18.68 0.83 -9.66
N LYS A 216 20.02 0.64 -9.66
CA LYS A 216 20.65 -0.66 -10.00
C LYS A 216 20.24 -1.75 -9.01
N SER A 217 20.26 -1.45 -7.71
CA SER A 217 19.82 -2.37 -6.65
C SER A 217 18.37 -2.80 -6.84
N ARG A 218 17.50 -1.88 -7.24
CA ARG A 218 16.11 -2.17 -7.59
C ARG A 218 15.98 -3.08 -8.82
N THR A 219 16.73 -2.82 -9.89
CA THR A 219 16.71 -3.70 -11.08
C THR A 219 17.35 -5.07 -10.82
N LEU A 220 18.26 -5.18 -9.84
CA LEU A 220 18.78 -6.46 -9.37
C LEU A 220 17.79 -7.21 -8.47
N LEU A 221 17.03 -6.50 -7.62
CA LEU A 221 15.90 -7.08 -6.87
C LEU A 221 14.82 -7.60 -7.81
N GLU A 222 14.39 -6.82 -8.81
CA GLU A 222 13.41 -7.23 -9.81
C GLU A 222 13.90 -8.48 -10.59
N LYS A 223 15.21 -8.60 -10.89
CA LYS A 223 15.81 -9.80 -11.50
C LYS A 223 15.90 -11.00 -10.55
N LEU A 224 16.19 -10.78 -9.27
CA LEU A 224 16.22 -11.83 -8.26
C LEU A 224 14.81 -12.38 -8.03
N GLU A 225 13.82 -11.48 -7.89
CA GLU A 225 12.41 -11.82 -7.77
C GLU A 225 11.97 -12.66 -8.98
N ASN A 226 12.33 -12.25 -10.20
CA ASN A 226 12.12 -13.01 -11.46
C ASN A 226 12.76 -14.42 -11.44
N ALA A 227 14.03 -14.54 -11.06
CA ALA A 227 14.72 -15.84 -11.02
C ALA A 227 14.10 -16.79 -9.98
N GLU A 228 13.68 -16.28 -8.83
CA GLU A 228 12.99 -17.06 -7.82
C GLU A 228 11.59 -17.52 -8.29
N GLN A 229 10.91 -16.79 -9.17
CA GLN A 229 9.65 -17.26 -9.78
C GLN A 229 9.85 -18.55 -10.55
N GLU A 230 10.90 -18.55 -11.38
CA GLU A 230 11.23 -19.68 -12.22
C GLU A 230 11.65 -20.89 -11.38
N ILE A 231 12.46 -20.68 -10.32
CA ILE A 231 12.79 -21.72 -9.33
C ILE A 231 11.52 -22.30 -8.69
N LYS A 232 10.62 -21.47 -8.14
CA LYS A 232 9.40 -21.94 -7.45
C LYS A 232 8.46 -22.71 -8.39
N LYS A 233 8.40 -22.32 -9.67
CA LYS A 233 7.68 -23.08 -10.73
C LYS A 233 8.38 -24.36 -11.17
N LEU A 234 9.70 -24.43 -11.08
CA LEU A 234 10.47 -25.66 -11.33
C LEU A 234 10.31 -26.63 -10.16
N GLU A 235 10.37 -26.17 -8.92
CA GLU A 235 10.11 -26.97 -7.71
C GLU A 235 8.68 -27.56 -7.71
N SER A 236 7.67 -26.77 -8.09
CA SER A 236 6.29 -27.28 -8.19
C SER A 236 6.15 -28.40 -9.23
N LYS A 237 6.81 -28.26 -10.38
CA LYS A 237 6.87 -29.30 -11.44
C LYS A 237 7.70 -30.51 -11.00
N GLU A 238 8.82 -30.30 -10.31
CA GLU A 238 9.64 -31.39 -9.80
C GLU A 238 8.85 -32.23 -8.79
N LYS A 239 8.06 -31.57 -7.93
CA LYS A 239 7.16 -32.24 -6.99
C LYS A 239 6.07 -33.04 -7.71
N GLU A 240 5.44 -32.48 -8.75
CA GLU A 240 4.45 -33.18 -9.58
C GLU A 240 5.07 -34.40 -10.28
N VAL A 241 6.26 -34.25 -10.86
CA VAL A 241 7.02 -35.34 -11.49
C VAL A 241 7.41 -36.41 -10.47
N ARG A 242 7.87 -36.04 -9.27
CA ARG A 242 8.17 -36.98 -8.18
C ARG A 242 6.95 -37.77 -7.75
N GLN A 243 5.81 -37.10 -7.54
CA GLN A 243 4.53 -37.76 -7.24
C GLN A 243 4.12 -38.71 -8.37
N ARG A 244 4.28 -38.30 -9.63
CA ARG A 244 3.95 -39.16 -10.78
C ARG A 244 4.88 -40.38 -10.91
N VAL A 245 6.17 -40.24 -10.58
CA VAL A 245 7.11 -41.36 -10.50
C VAL A 245 6.74 -42.32 -9.36
N GLU A 246 6.31 -41.80 -8.21
CA GLU A 246 5.83 -42.59 -7.07
C GLU A 246 4.54 -43.36 -7.42
N GLU A 247 3.56 -42.72 -8.08
CA GLU A 247 2.37 -43.39 -8.63
C GLU A 247 2.73 -44.51 -9.61
N LEU A 248 3.64 -44.25 -10.55
CA LEU A 248 4.06 -45.22 -11.56
C LEU A 248 4.82 -46.41 -10.94
N ASN A 249 5.66 -46.18 -9.93
CA ASN A 249 6.32 -47.24 -9.17
C ASN A 249 5.32 -48.09 -8.40
N ASN A 250 4.31 -47.48 -7.76
CA ASN A 250 3.25 -48.21 -7.07
C ASN A 250 2.39 -49.05 -8.05
N GLN A 251 2.07 -48.51 -9.24
CA GLN A 251 1.41 -49.27 -10.31
C GLN A 251 2.28 -50.41 -10.85
N LEU A 252 3.60 -50.23 -10.93
CA LEU A 252 4.54 -51.25 -11.38
C LEU A 252 4.65 -52.38 -10.34
N LEU A 253 4.75 -52.06 -9.05
CA LEU A 253 4.76 -53.05 -7.95
C LEU A 253 3.48 -53.90 -7.92
N GLU A 254 2.30 -53.29 -8.07
CA GLU A 254 1.05 -54.04 -8.09
C GLU A 254 0.92 -54.88 -9.39
N ARG A 255 1.42 -54.39 -10.54
CA ARG A 255 1.53 -55.20 -11.76
C ARG A 255 2.49 -56.38 -11.60
N GLU A 256 3.62 -56.21 -10.94
CA GLU A 256 4.54 -57.32 -10.62
C GLU A 256 3.89 -58.35 -9.71
N LYS A 257 3.11 -57.90 -8.70
CA LYS A 257 2.36 -58.78 -7.81
C LYS A 257 1.29 -59.57 -8.57
N ILE A 258 0.49 -58.91 -9.41
CA ILE A 258 -0.48 -59.56 -10.31
C ILE A 258 0.24 -60.54 -11.27
N PHE A 259 1.42 -60.20 -11.79
CA PHE A 259 2.21 -61.09 -12.65
C PHE A 259 2.74 -62.32 -11.91
N LYS A 260 3.23 -62.18 -10.67
CA LYS A 260 3.64 -63.29 -9.81
C LYS A 260 2.45 -64.21 -9.52
N GLU A 261 1.35 -63.65 -9.03
CA GLU A 261 0.12 -64.41 -8.77
C GLU A 261 -0.43 -65.13 -10.01
N THR A 262 -0.41 -64.50 -11.19
CA THR A 262 -0.89 -65.13 -12.43
C THR A 262 0.07 -66.18 -12.97
N SER A 263 1.39 -66.02 -12.79
CA SER A 263 2.39 -67.06 -13.08
C SER A 263 2.23 -68.28 -12.16
N GLU A 264 1.93 -68.08 -10.88
CA GLU A 264 1.68 -69.17 -9.92
C GLU A 264 0.37 -69.89 -10.24
N LYS A 265 -0.72 -69.17 -10.48
CA LYS A 265 -2.01 -69.72 -10.92
C LYS A 265 -1.93 -70.42 -12.29
N LEU A 266 -0.98 -70.03 -13.15
CA LEU A 266 -0.69 -70.74 -14.40
C LEU A 266 0.00 -72.08 -14.12
N LYS A 267 1.09 -72.10 -13.33
CA LYS A 267 1.81 -73.33 -12.93
C LYS A 267 0.89 -74.32 -12.21
N GLU A 268 0.00 -73.83 -11.36
CA GLU A 268 -1.02 -74.65 -10.71
C GLU A 268 -1.96 -75.29 -11.73
N LYS A 269 -2.47 -74.51 -12.70
CA LYS A 269 -3.30 -75.04 -13.79
C LYS A 269 -2.56 -76.02 -14.70
N GLU A 270 -1.30 -75.76 -15.04
CA GLU A 270 -0.44 -76.66 -15.81
C GLU A 270 -0.30 -78.00 -15.09
N LYS A 271 -0.01 -77.99 -13.79
CA LYS A 271 0.05 -79.20 -12.95
C LYS A 271 -1.30 -79.93 -12.88
N ILE A 272 -2.41 -79.22 -12.65
CA ILE A 272 -3.76 -79.82 -12.65
C ILE A 272 -4.10 -80.46 -14.01
N LEU A 273 -3.63 -79.87 -15.12
CA LEU A 273 -3.84 -80.40 -16.46
C LEU A 273 -2.97 -81.64 -16.71
N GLU A 274 -1.72 -81.64 -16.25
CA GLU A 274 -0.84 -82.83 -16.29
C GLU A 274 -1.42 -83.97 -15.44
N ASP A 275 -1.84 -83.71 -14.21
CA ASP A 275 -2.43 -84.70 -13.30
C ASP A 275 -3.78 -85.22 -13.86
N LYS A 276 -4.61 -84.38 -14.48
CA LYS A 276 -5.82 -84.84 -15.20
C LYS A 276 -5.50 -85.64 -16.47
N THR A 277 -4.38 -85.38 -17.14
CA THR A 277 -3.95 -86.17 -18.30
C THR A 277 -3.55 -87.58 -17.84
N ARG A 278 -2.76 -87.67 -16.76
CA ARG A 278 -2.42 -88.93 -16.09
C ARG A 278 -3.68 -89.68 -15.62
N GLU A 279 -4.65 -88.97 -15.04
CA GLU A 279 -5.94 -89.53 -14.61
C GLU A 279 -6.75 -90.08 -15.80
N LEU A 280 -6.78 -89.38 -16.93
CA LEU A 280 -7.46 -89.82 -18.16
C LEU A 280 -6.80 -91.07 -18.76
N ASP A 281 -5.48 -91.15 -18.77
CA ASP A 281 -4.77 -92.34 -19.27
C ASP A 281 -4.91 -93.53 -18.30
N GLN A 282 -4.89 -93.30 -16.98
CA GLN A 282 -5.27 -94.32 -16.00
C GLN A 282 -6.71 -94.80 -16.21
N LYS A 283 -7.65 -93.87 -16.47
CA LYS A 283 -9.05 -94.21 -16.78
C LYS A 283 -9.21 -94.96 -18.09
N ARG A 284 -8.42 -94.66 -19.13
CA ARG A 284 -8.35 -95.46 -20.38
C ARG A 284 -7.88 -96.88 -20.11
N VAL A 285 -6.76 -97.07 -19.42
CA VAL A 285 -6.24 -98.40 -19.04
C VAL A 285 -7.23 -99.16 -18.14
N SER A 286 -8.00 -98.46 -17.31
CA SER A 286 -9.05 -99.06 -16.48
C SER A 286 -10.30 -99.40 -17.31
N LEU A 287 -10.64 -98.60 -18.32
CA LEU A 287 -11.76 -98.84 -19.22
C LEU A 287 -11.45 -100.01 -20.17
N GLU A 288 -10.23 -100.15 -20.69
CA GLU A 288 -9.81 -101.35 -21.44
C GLU A 288 -9.89 -102.65 -20.61
N LYS A 289 -9.68 -102.57 -19.28
CA LYS A 289 -9.90 -103.70 -18.37
C LYS A 289 -11.39 -103.96 -18.19
N ILE A 290 -12.18 -102.93 -17.91
CA ILE A 290 -13.64 -103.02 -17.77
C ILE A 290 -14.30 -103.52 -19.06
N GLU A 291 -13.79 -103.20 -20.24
CA GLU A 291 -14.29 -103.74 -21.52
C GLU A 291 -14.00 -105.24 -21.66
N LYS A 292 -12.81 -105.71 -21.24
CA LYS A 292 -12.48 -107.15 -21.20
C LYS A 292 -13.29 -107.89 -20.13
N GLU A 293 -13.45 -107.29 -18.95
CA GLU A 293 -14.28 -107.81 -17.87
C GLU A 293 -15.76 -107.82 -18.25
N LEU A 294 -16.26 -106.83 -18.99
CA LEU A 294 -17.63 -106.77 -19.51
C LEU A 294 -17.86 -107.81 -20.60
N GLU A 295 -16.86 -108.07 -21.46
CA GLU A 295 -16.97 -109.12 -22.48
C GLU A 295 -16.96 -110.52 -21.83
N ASN A 296 -16.10 -110.75 -20.83
CA ASN A 296 -16.15 -111.95 -20.01
C ASN A 296 -17.50 -112.06 -19.28
N ALA A 297 -17.98 -110.99 -18.64
CA ALA A 297 -19.26 -110.95 -17.93
C ALA A 297 -20.48 -111.07 -18.86
N ARG A 298 -20.36 -110.74 -20.16
CA ARG A 298 -21.37 -111.05 -21.18
C ARG A 298 -21.39 -112.54 -21.51
N GLN A 299 -20.24 -113.18 -21.61
CA GLN A 299 -20.14 -114.63 -21.80
C GLN A 299 -20.69 -115.37 -20.57
N GLU A 300 -20.34 -114.93 -19.35
CA GLU A 300 -20.93 -115.41 -18.11
C GLU A 300 -22.43 -115.13 -18.01
N TYR A 301 -22.90 -113.93 -18.37
CA TYR A 301 -24.34 -113.60 -18.40
C TYR A 301 -25.11 -114.49 -19.38
N ASN A 302 -24.56 -114.77 -20.57
CA ASN A 302 -25.19 -115.68 -21.52
C ASN A 302 -25.25 -117.13 -21.02
N ASN A 303 -24.34 -117.53 -20.12
CA ASN A 303 -24.39 -118.82 -19.43
C ASN A 303 -25.38 -118.78 -18.26
N LEU A 304 -25.32 -117.76 -17.39
CA LEU A 304 -26.23 -117.54 -16.26
C LEU A 304 -27.67 -117.32 -16.68
N LYS A 305 -27.93 -116.74 -17.85
CA LYS A 305 -29.29 -116.56 -18.38
C LYS A 305 -29.99 -117.90 -18.58
N LYS A 306 -29.28 -118.92 -19.08
CA LYS A 306 -29.82 -120.29 -19.19
C LYS A 306 -30.21 -120.82 -17.80
N VAL A 307 -29.32 -120.67 -16.82
CA VAL A 307 -29.55 -121.10 -15.42
C VAL A 307 -30.68 -120.29 -14.75
N LEU A 308 -30.88 -119.02 -15.11
CA LEU A 308 -31.99 -118.21 -14.59
C LEU A 308 -33.34 -118.59 -15.24
N GLU A 309 -33.34 -119.05 -16.48
CA GLU A 309 -34.54 -119.63 -17.11
C GLU A 309 -34.89 -121.00 -16.48
N GLU A 310 -33.90 -121.75 -15.99
CA GLU A 310 -34.09 -122.93 -15.13
C GLU A 310 -34.65 -122.56 -13.73
N GLU A 311 -34.05 -121.60 -13.01
CA GLU A 311 -34.48 -121.21 -11.65
C GLU A 311 -35.77 -120.38 -11.59
N LYS A 312 -36.15 -119.66 -12.65
CA LYS A 312 -37.47 -119.02 -12.72
C LYS A 312 -38.62 -120.02 -12.66
N SER A 313 -38.40 -121.26 -13.11
CA SER A 313 -39.35 -122.36 -12.95
C SER A 313 -39.51 -122.84 -11.50
N ARG A 314 -38.70 -122.34 -10.56
CA ARG A 314 -38.62 -122.78 -9.16
C ARG A 314 -39.04 -121.71 -8.16
N SER A 315 -38.80 -120.44 -8.48
CA SER A 315 -39.20 -119.32 -7.60
C SER A 315 -40.72 -119.05 -7.61
N GLY A 316 -41.46 -119.55 -8.61
CA GLY A 316 -42.93 -119.52 -8.61
C GLY A 316 -43.53 -120.24 -7.39
N ASP A 317 -42.92 -121.36 -7.00
CA ASP A 317 -43.34 -122.27 -5.93
C ASP A 317 -43.11 -121.73 -4.49
N LEU A 318 -42.71 -120.45 -4.36
CA LEU A 318 -42.16 -119.89 -3.12
C LEU A 318 -42.87 -118.62 -2.62
N LEU A 319 -43.38 -117.76 -3.52
CA LEU A 319 -43.99 -116.48 -3.15
C LEU A 319 -45.20 -116.65 -2.21
N GLU A 320 -45.96 -117.73 -2.41
CA GLU A 320 -47.12 -118.19 -1.63
C GLU A 320 -46.89 -118.29 -0.10
N LYS A 321 -45.62 -118.26 0.34
CA LYS A 321 -45.24 -118.36 1.76
C LYS A 321 -45.15 -117.00 2.47
N TYR A 322 -44.94 -115.89 1.75
CA TYR A 322 -44.63 -114.58 2.36
C TYR A 322 -45.84 -113.91 3.04
N GLU A 323 -47.04 -113.99 2.46
CA GLU A 323 -48.19 -113.15 2.85
C GLU A 323 -48.62 -113.31 4.31
N LYS A 324 -48.19 -114.39 4.97
CA LYS A 324 -48.48 -114.74 6.36
C LYS A 324 -47.83 -113.80 7.39
N ALA A 325 -46.62 -113.29 7.13
CA ALA A 325 -45.85 -112.54 8.14
C ALA A 325 -46.33 -111.09 8.37
N ARG A 326 -47.08 -110.52 7.44
CA ARG A 326 -47.51 -109.10 7.47
C ARG A 326 -48.46 -108.74 8.64
N LEU A 327 -49.06 -109.75 9.28
CA LEU A 327 -50.17 -109.57 10.21
C LEU A 327 -49.77 -109.24 11.66
N GLU A 328 -48.51 -109.45 12.07
CA GLU A 328 -48.14 -109.41 13.50
C GLU A 328 -47.67 -108.04 14.03
N ALA A 329 -46.98 -107.24 13.23
CA ALA A 329 -46.28 -106.04 13.72
C ALA A 329 -47.20 -104.94 14.32
N LYS A 330 -48.49 -104.96 14.02
CA LYS A 330 -49.48 -103.91 14.33
C LYS A 330 -49.98 -103.92 15.80
N LYS A 331 -49.09 -104.22 16.76
CA LYS A 331 -49.45 -104.52 18.16
C LYS A 331 -48.61 -103.85 19.25
N LEU A 332 -47.48 -103.23 18.92
CA LEU A 332 -46.46 -102.83 19.92
C LEU A 332 -46.41 -101.32 20.23
N GLU A 333 -47.19 -100.48 19.54
CA GLU A 333 -47.10 -99.01 19.67
C GLU A 333 -47.90 -98.41 20.84
N GLU A 334 -48.72 -99.20 21.54
CA GLU A 334 -49.72 -98.70 22.51
C GLU A 334 -49.18 -98.53 23.95
N GLU A 335 -47.95 -98.97 24.26
CA GLU A 335 -47.41 -99.05 25.65
C GLU A 335 -46.70 -97.78 26.18
N GLU A 336 -46.54 -96.69 25.40
CA GLU A 336 -45.65 -95.56 25.76
C GLU A 336 -46.12 -94.68 26.93
N ALA A 337 -47.42 -94.39 27.02
CA ALA A 337 -47.87 -93.06 27.47
C ALA A 337 -47.79 -92.76 28.99
N GLU A 338 -47.77 -93.76 29.87
CA GLU A 338 -48.24 -93.61 31.26
C GLU A 338 -47.19 -93.03 32.24
N ALA A 339 -45.89 -93.15 31.95
CA ALA A 339 -44.83 -93.03 32.96
C ALA A 339 -44.52 -91.60 33.50
N ARG A 340 -44.99 -90.52 32.85
CA ARG A 340 -44.36 -89.19 33.00
C ARG A 340 -44.80 -88.32 34.20
N ALA A 341 -45.85 -88.67 34.93
CA ALA A 341 -46.55 -87.72 35.81
C ALA A 341 -45.99 -87.51 37.25
N ARG A 342 -45.02 -88.31 37.71
CA ARG A 342 -44.83 -88.56 39.16
C ARG A 342 -43.70 -87.79 39.88
N ILE A 343 -42.97 -86.91 39.20
CA ILE A 343 -41.64 -86.42 39.65
C ILE A 343 -41.68 -85.08 40.41
N GLN A 344 -42.75 -84.29 40.30
CA GLN A 344 -42.68 -82.83 40.52
C GLN A 344 -42.73 -82.34 41.99
N GLU A 345 -43.07 -83.21 42.96
CA GLU A 345 -43.45 -82.83 44.33
C GLU A 345 -42.28 -82.49 45.29
N LEU A 346 -41.13 -83.16 45.15
CA LEU A 346 -40.14 -83.33 46.24
C LEU A 346 -39.23 -82.13 46.57
N ASN A 347 -39.32 -81.02 45.83
CA ASN A 347 -38.17 -80.11 45.65
C ASN A 347 -38.06 -78.92 46.64
N SER A 348 -38.87 -78.86 47.70
CA SER A 348 -39.15 -77.62 48.44
C SER A 348 -38.47 -77.43 49.81
N GLN A 349 -37.85 -78.46 50.41
CA GLN A 349 -37.55 -78.47 51.86
C GLN A 349 -36.11 -78.13 52.30
N LEU A 350 -35.14 -78.01 51.39
CA LEU A 350 -33.72 -78.25 51.75
C LEU A 350 -32.86 -77.02 52.17
N LYS A 351 -33.41 -75.81 52.25
CA LYS A 351 -32.66 -74.54 52.09
C LYS A 351 -32.16 -73.84 53.37
N GLU A 352 -32.12 -74.50 54.53
CA GLU A 352 -32.09 -73.78 55.85
C GLU A 352 -30.81 -73.99 56.72
N LYS A 353 -29.71 -74.54 56.18
CA LYS A 353 -28.60 -75.10 56.99
C LYS A 353 -27.22 -74.40 56.95
N GLU A 354 -27.02 -73.34 56.17
CA GLU A 354 -25.68 -72.90 55.74
C GLU A 354 -24.77 -72.17 56.76
N LYS A 355 -25.30 -71.69 57.89
CA LYS A 355 -24.76 -70.47 58.55
C LYS A 355 -23.71 -70.69 59.66
N MET A 356 -22.86 -71.72 59.56
CA MET A 356 -22.45 -72.46 60.76
C MET A 356 -21.02 -72.32 61.32
N LEU A 357 -19.98 -71.83 60.60
CA LEU A 357 -18.59 -71.91 61.11
C LEU A 357 -17.58 -70.90 60.52
N ASP A 358 -16.78 -70.31 61.42
CA ASP A 358 -15.49 -69.61 61.26
C ASP A 358 -14.60 -70.03 62.45
N GLU A 359 -13.24 -69.94 62.40
CA GLU A 359 -12.45 -69.58 63.62
C GLU A 359 -10.92 -69.35 63.48
N ARG A 360 -10.13 -70.29 62.91
CA ARG A 360 -8.82 -70.63 63.54
C ARG A 360 -7.53 -70.25 62.77
N THR A 361 -6.71 -69.32 63.27
CA THR A 361 -5.39 -68.93 62.69
C THR A 361 -4.38 -68.40 63.76
N LYS A 362 -3.10 -68.86 63.80
CA LYS A 362 -1.94 -68.33 64.64
C LYS A 362 -0.62 -69.16 64.49
N TYR A 363 0.62 -68.58 64.67
CA TYR A 363 1.91 -69.13 65.28
C TYR A 363 3.34 -68.62 64.74
N LEU A 364 4.47 -68.66 65.55
CA LEU A 364 5.99 -68.43 65.35
C LEU A 364 6.66 -66.97 65.47
N LEU A 365 7.99 -66.57 65.59
CA LEU A 365 9.43 -67.10 65.73
C LEU A 365 10.53 -65.96 66.11
N GLU A 366 11.74 -66.17 66.75
CA GLU A 366 12.83 -65.11 67.03
C GLU A 366 14.32 -65.46 67.62
N LYS A 367 15.31 -64.50 67.92
CA LYS A 367 16.80 -64.54 68.46
C LYS A 367 17.53 -63.12 68.82
N GLU A 368 18.78 -62.74 69.35
CA GLU A 368 19.94 -63.11 70.32
C GLU A 368 21.26 -62.13 70.38
N LYS A 369 22.18 -61.96 71.45
CA LYS A 369 23.56 -61.17 71.52
C LYS A 369 24.45 -61.03 72.89
N ALA A 370 25.78 -60.57 72.95
CA ALA A 370 26.72 -60.29 74.19
C ALA A 370 28.21 -59.62 74.07
N LEU A 371 28.98 -59.27 75.20
CA LEU A 371 30.53 -59.09 75.53
C LEU A 371 31.30 -57.77 76.12
N GLU A 372 32.53 -57.83 76.80
CA GLU A 372 33.36 -56.75 77.57
C GLU A 372 34.93 -57.01 77.98
N VAL A 373 35.81 -56.05 78.53
CA VAL A 373 37.27 -56.20 79.09
C VAL A 373 38.00 -55.03 79.99
N THR A 374 39.26 -55.17 80.58
CA THR A 374 40.01 -54.35 81.70
C THR A 374 41.63 -54.20 81.66
N ASN A 375 42.62 -53.66 82.52
CA ASN A 375 42.97 -52.70 83.70
C ASN A 375 44.54 -52.66 84.20
N THR A 376 45.20 -51.68 84.98
CA THR A 376 46.43 -51.74 86.00
C THR A 376 47.46 -50.51 86.36
N GLN A 377 47.90 -50.21 87.66
CA GLN A 377 49.24 -49.74 88.33
C GLN A 377 49.13 -49.25 89.86
N LEU A 378 50.11 -49.39 90.84
CA LEU A 378 49.95 -49.00 92.34
C LEU A 378 51.20 -49.05 93.34
N ALA A 379 51.19 -48.37 94.54
CA ALA A 379 51.49 -48.85 95.97
C ALA A 379 52.22 -47.93 97.06
N ALA A 380 51.68 -47.76 98.31
CA ALA A 380 52.39 -47.58 99.67
C ALA A 380 51.53 -46.95 100.84
N LYS A 381 51.45 -47.54 102.09
CA LYS A 381 50.91 -46.90 103.36
C LYS A 381 51.02 -47.80 104.64
N SER A 382 51.12 -47.26 105.89
CA SER A 382 50.84 -47.99 107.18
C SER A 382 51.01 -47.27 108.57
N ARG A 383 51.58 -46.05 108.68
CA ARG A 383 52.18 -45.53 109.94
C ARG A 383 51.24 -44.91 111.01
N GLU A 384 49.96 -45.25 111.02
CA GLU A 384 48.89 -44.23 111.10
C GLU A 384 47.87 -44.37 112.27
N LEU A 385 48.18 -45.16 113.32
CA LEU A 385 47.14 -45.71 114.21
C LEU A 385 47.17 -45.32 115.70
N GLN A 386 48.26 -44.75 116.24
CA GLN A 386 48.33 -44.38 117.68
C GLN A 386 47.91 -42.92 117.97
N GLU A 387 47.75 -42.09 116.94
CA GLU A 387 47.16 -40.74 117.04
C GLU A 387 45.65 -40.80 117.39
N LYS A 388 45.01 -41.95 117.14
CA LYS A 388 43.55 -42.16 117.06
C LYS A 388 42.75 -41.87 118.32
N GLU A 389 43.33 -41.97 119.51
CA GLU A 389 42.55 -41.85 120.76
C GLU A 389 42.55 -40.43 121.34
N LYS A 390 43.64 -39.66 121.14
CA LYS A 390 43.64 -38.21 121.40
C LYS A 390 43.00 -37.43 120.26
N GLU A 391 43.00 -37.96 119.03
CA GLU A 391 42.04 -37.53 118.01
C GLU A 391 40.60 -37.58 118.56
N LEU A 392 40.21 -38.63 119.30
CA LEU A 392 38.80 -38.96 119.54
C LEU A 392 38.02 -37.93 120.41
N THR A 393 38.71 -37.19 121.28
CA THR A 393 38.11 -36.05 122.02
C THR A 393 38.15 -34.75 121.23
N ALA A 394 39.24 -34.46 120.52
CA ALA A 394 39.28 -33.35 119.57
C ALA A 394 38.19 -33.48 118.49
N LYS A 395 37.97 -34.71 117.99
CA LYS A 395 36.91 -35.11 117.06
C LYS A 395 35.50 -34.85 117.57
N ARG A 396 35.28 -34.70 118.89
CA ARG A 396 33.97 -34.29 119.45
C ARG A 396 33.73 -32.79 119.35
N GLU A 397 34.75 -31.97 119.59
CA GLU A 397 34.67 -30.52 119.41
C GLU A 397 34.72 -30.14 117.91
N GLU A 398 35.45 -30.89 117.09
CA GLU A 398 35.30 -30.86 115.63
C GLU A 398 33.88 -31.25 115.20
N LEU A 399 33.28 -32.31 115.76
CA LEU A 399 31.92 -32.74 115.43
C LEU A 399 30.86 -31.66 115.65
N GLU A 400 31.01 -30.84 116.70
CA GLU A 400 30.05 -29.75 116.96
C GLU A 400 30.22 -28.58 115.97
N LYS A 401 31.47 -28.25 115.58
CA LYS A 401 31.75 -27.30 114.48
C LYS A 401 31.21 -27.83 113.14
N VAL A 402 31.52 -29.07 112.81
CA VAL A 402 31.02 -29.79 111.61
C VAL A 402 29.49 -29.82 111.61
N ARG A 403 28.83 -29.87 112.77
CA ARG A 403 27.36 -29.81 112.86
C ARG A 403 26.81 -28.41 112.51
N PHE A 404 27.51 -27.35 112.91
CA PHE A 404 27.16 -25.97 112.54
C PHE A 404 27.44 -25.69 111.05
N GLU A 405 28.55 -26.22 110.52
CA GLU A 405 28.90 -26.21 109.10
C GLU A 405 27.89 -27.04 108.27
N LEU A 406 27.39 -28.16 108.80
CA LEU A 406 26.35 -28.99 108.18
C LEU A 406 25.01 -28.25 108.10
N GLU A 407 24.66 -27.44 109.12
CA GLU A 407 23.45 -26.60 109.06
C GLU A 407 23.62 -25.41 108.11
N SER A 408 24.83 -24.84 107.98
CA SER A 408 25.14 -23.81 106.99
C SER A 408 25.06 -24.36 105.56
N THR A 409 25.75 -25.46 105.29
CA THR A 409 25.75 -26.14 103.98
C THR A 409 24.38 -26.71 103.62
N SER A 410 23.55 -27.12 104.59
CA SER A 410 22.14 -27.47 104.36
C SER A 410 21.32 -26.28 103.83
N LYS A 411 21.54 -25.08 104.39
CA LYS A 411 20.89 -23.84 103.93
C LYS A 411 21.40 -23.39 102.55
N GLU A 412 22.66 -23.65 102.23
CA GLU A 412 23.23 -23.43 100.90
C GLU A 412 22.72 -24.44 99.86
N LEU A 413 22.61 -25.72 100.24
CA LEU A 413 22.06 -26.78 99.39
C LEU A 413 20.58 -26.54 99.06
N SER A 414 19.80 -26.03 100.02
CA SER A 414 18.42 -25.57 99.79
C SER A 414 18.34 -24.41 98.78
N LYS A 415 19.25 -23.42 98.85
CA LYS A 415 19.35 -22.34 97.83
C LYS A 415 19.75 -22.89 96.46
N LEU A 416 20.71 -23.81 96.41
CA LEU A 416 21.15 -24.47 95.17
C LEU A 416 20.02 -25.28 94.53
N GLN A 417 19.17 -25.95 95.33
CA GLN A 417 17.97 -26.62 94.82
C GLN A 417 16.96 -25.65 94.20
N MET A 418 16.70 -24.49 94.82
CA MET A 418 15.82 -23.47 94.21
C MET A 418 16.42 -22.90 92.92
N THR A 419 17.74 -22.73 92.86
CA THR A 419 18.44 -22.27 91.64
C THR A 419 18.36 -23.32 90.53
N LEU A 420 18.58 -24.60 90.86
CA LEU A 420 18.46 -25.73 89.93
C LEU A 420 17.05 -25.85 89.34
N GLU A 421 16.01 -25.67 90.16
CA GLU A 421 14.62 -25.72 89.70
C GLU A 421 14.27 -24.52 88.81
N THR A 422 14.86 -23.35 89.08
CA THR A 422 14.72 -22.15 88.22
C THR A 422 15.37 -22.36 86.85
N GLU A 423 16.58 -22.94 86.81
CA GLU A 423 17.27 -23.23 85.54
C GLU A 423 16.64 -24.42 84.78
N ARG A 424 15.98 -25.36 85.47
CA ARG A 424 15.11 -26.37 84.82
C ARG A 424 13.92 -25.73 84.12
N GLY A 425 13.27 -24.74 84.74
CA GLY A 425 12.21 -23.95 84.10
C GLY A 425 12.70 -23.26 82.83
N ARG A 426 13.90 -22.65 82.88
CA ARG A 426 14.55 -22.06 81.71
C ARG A 426 14.90 -23.07 80.62
N ALA A 427 15.35 -24.28 80.98
CA ALA A 427 15.63 -25.33 80.02
C ALA A 427 14.36 -25.73 79.26
N ALA A 428 13.25 -25.99 79.97
CA ALA A 428 11.96 -26.32 79.35
C ALA A 428 11.44 -25.18 78.44
N GLU A 429 11.54 -23.91 78.88
CA GLU A 429 11.22 -22.75 78.05
C GLU A 429 12.06 -22.64 76.78
N LEU A 430 13.32 -23.12 76.79
CA LEU A 430 14.21 -23.10 75.63
C LEU A 430 13.94 -24.30 74.71
N GLU A 431 13.57 -25.45 75.25
CA GLU A 431 13.13 -26.63 74.50
C GLU A 431 11.82 -26.34 73.73
N GLU A 432 10.82 -25.73 74.37
CA GLU A 432 9.57 -25.30 73.70
C GLU A 432 9.83 -24.33 72.54
N LYS A 433 10.70 -23.33 72.75
CA LYS A 433 11.08 -22.36 71.71
C LYS A 433 11.88 -23.00 70.57
N LEU A 434 12.71 -24.00 70.88
CA LEU A 434 13.46 -24.77 69.89
C LEU A 434 12.52 -25.66 69.06
N GLU A 435 11.57 -26.34 69.68
CA GLU A 435 10.57 -27.18 69.00
C GLU A 435 9.66 -26.33 68.10
N GLY A 436 9.22 -25.16 68.57
CA GLY A 436 8.52 -24.16 67.76
C GLY A 436 9.32 -23.71 66.52
N ALA A 437 10.60 -23.39 66.70
CA ALA A 437 11.49 -22.99 65.60
C ALA A 437 11.74 -24.14 64.60
N GLN A 438 11.85 -25.39 65.06
CA GLN A 438 11.94 -26.56 64.19
C GLN A 438 10.63 -26.77 63.40
N LEU A 439 9.47 -26.54 64.00
CA LEU A 439 8.17 -26.62 63.33
C LEU A 439 8.02 -25.54 62.24
N GLU A 440 8.55 -24.34 62.45
CA GLU A 440 8.60 -23.29 61.42
C GLU A 440 9.59 -23.60 60.30
N LEU A 441 10.80 -24.08 60.62
CA LEU A 441 11.75 -24.56 59.62
C LEU A 441 11.17 -25.70 58.77
N SER A 442 10.37 -26.59 59.35
CA SER A 442 9.64 -27.63 58.63
C SER A 442 8.63 -27.03 57.64
N LYS A 443 7.81 -26.06 58.08
CA LYS A 443 6.86 -25.33 57.20
C LYS A 443 7.58 -24.61 56.05
N PHE A 444 8.69 -23.91 56.32
CA PHE A 444 9.46 -23.22 55.29
C PHE A 444 10.10 -24.19 54.29
N ASN A 445 10.66 -25.32 54.74
CA ASN A 445 11.17 -26.36 53.84
C ASN A 445 10.07 -26.97 52.95
N GLN A 446 8.84 -27.13 53.49
CA GLN A 446 7.67 -27.56 52.73
C GLN A 446 7.29 -26.53 51.66
N GLN A 447 7.30 -25.24 52.00
CA GLN A 447 7.05 -24.14 51.06
C GLN A 447 8.13 -24.05 49.97
N ILE A 448 9.42 -24.19 50.31
CA ILE A 448 10.53 -24.20 49.36
C ILE A 448 10.37 -25.34 48.35
N LYS A 449 10.06 -26.57 48.79
CA LYS A 449 9.78 -27.69 47.88
C LYS A 449 8.60 -27.43 46.94
N ASN A 450 7.53 -26.82 47.43
CA ASN A 450 6.38 -26.46 46.59
C ASN A 450 6.77 -25.40 45.54
N LEU A 451 7.54 -24.38 45.93
CA LEU A 451 8.05 -23.36 45.01
C LEU A 451 9.02 -23.94 43.97
N GLU A 452 9.94 -24.83 44.36
CA GLU A 452 10.80 -25.56 43.42
C GLU A 452 10.01 -26.38 42.41
N SER A 453 8.89 -27.00 42.82
CA SER A 453 8.00 -27.73 41.92
C SER A 453 7.31 -26.78 40.94
N MET A 454 6.77 -25.67 41.42
CA MET A 454 6.13 -24.64 40.58
C MET A 454 7.11 -23.97 39.60
N VAL A 455 8.39 -23.81 39.98
CA VAL A 455 9.44 -23.32 39.09
C VAL A 455 9.72 -24.33 37.98
N LYS A 456 9.95 -25.61 38.32
CA LYS A 456 10.17 -26.68 37.32
C LYS A 456 9.00 -26.84 36.34
N GLU A 457 7.76 -26.73 36.85
CA GLU A 457 6.54 -26.76 36.03
C GLU A 457 6.44 -25.55 35.08
N ARG A 458 6.81 -24.35 35.55
CA ARG A 458 6.92 -23.16 34.70
C ARG A 458 8.05 -23.24 33.68
N ASP A 459 9.21 -23.76 34.05
CA ASP A 459 10.34 -23.94 33.13
C ASP A 459 9.98 -24.92 32.00
N ALA A 460 9.26 -26.00 32.32
CA ALA A 460 8.70 -26.92 31.33
C ALA A 460 7.69 -26.23 30.40
N PHE A 461 6.77 -25.44 30.95
CA PHE A 461 5.79 -24.68 30.17
C PHE A 461 6.44 -23.61 29.27
N ILE A 462 7.51 -22.96 29.75
CA ILE A 462 8.31 -22.01 28.97
C ILE A 462 9.05 -22.72 27.83
N ALA A 463 9.62 -23.90 28.08
CA ALA A 463 10.28 -24.71 27.05
C ALA A 463 9.29 -25.21 25.98
N GLU A 464 8.10 -25.66 26.38
CA GLU A 464 7.02 -26.04 25.46
C GLU A 464 6.53 -24.84 24.65
N GLY A 465 6.29 -23.70 25.30
CA GLY A 465 5.95 -22.44 24.65
C GLY A 465 6.99 -21.99 23.62
N ALA A 466 8.28 -22.08 23.95
CA ALA A 466 9.37 -21.75 23.03
C ALA A 466 9.47 -22.71 21.83
N ASN A 467 9.14 -24.00 22.02
CA ASN A 467 9.07 -24.97 20.92
C ASN A 467 7.86 -24.74 20.02
N MET A 468 6.70 -24.40 20.60
CA MET A 468 5.51 -23.96 19.87
C MET A 468 5.77 -22.67 19.07
N LEU A 469 6.51 -21.72 19.64
CA LEU A 469 6.87 -20.47 18.97
C LEU A 469 7.77 -20.75 17.76
N LYS A 470 8.82 -21.58 17.91
CA LYS A 470 9.67 -22.05 16.80
C LYS A 470 8.89 -22.81 15.70
N LEU A 471 7.86 -23.57 16.07
CA LEU A 471 6.98 -24.23 15.10
C LEU A 471 6.12 -23.21 14.33
N LYS A 472 5.63 -22.16 15.00
CA LYS A 472 4.89 -21.06 14.35
C LYS A 472 5.79 -20.18 13.47
N GLU A 473 7.02 -19.90 13.88
CA GLU A 473 8.02 -19.20 13.06
C GLU A 473 8.28 -19.96 11.74
N ARG A 474 8.52 -21.28 11.82
CA ARG A 474 8.70 -22.13 10.63
C ARG A 474 7.49 -22.13 9.70
N GLU A 475 6.28 -22.18 10.25
CA GLU A 475 5.06 -22.14 9.45
C GLU A 475 4.82 -20.74 8.83
N VAL A 476 5.16 -19.66 9.53
CA VAL A 476 5.16 -18.30 8.97
C VAL A 476 6.16 -18.19 7.82
N GLU A 477 7.37 -18.73 7.95
CA GLU A 477 8.37 -18.70 6.87
C GLU A 477 7.95 -19.57 5.67
N ARG A 478 7.33 -20.73 5.92
CA ARG A 478 6.73 -21.57 4.89
C ARG A 478 5.60 -20.84 4.15
N LEU A 479 4.75 -20.12 4.88
CA LEU A 479 3.63 -19.35 4.32
C LEU A 479 4.11 -18.10 3.55
N LYS A 480 5.15 -17.39 4.03
CA LYS A 480 5.82 -16.32 3.26
C LYS A 480 6.29 -16.84 1.91
N SER A 481 7.05 -17.94 1.92
CA SER A 481 7.54 -18.54 0.67
C SER A 481 6.37 -18.87 -0.26
N LEU A 482 5.32 -19.51 0.23
CA LEU A 482 4.17 -19.94 -0.60
C LEU A 482 3.34 -18.75 -1.13
N ILE A 483 3.20 -17.66 -0.36
CA ILE A 483 2.62 -16.39 -0.84
C ILE A 483 3.48 -15.82 -1.96
N GLU A 484 4.79 -15.91 -1.81
CA GLU A 484 5.76 -15.45 -2.79
C GLU A 484 5.73 -16.33 -4.05
N ASP A 485 5.71 -17.67 -3.95
CA ASP A 485 5.42 -18.60 -5.08
C ASP A 485 4.15 -18.17 -5.84
N SER A 486 3.12 -17.74 -5.10
CA SER A 486 1.81 -17.39 -5.65
C SER A 486 1.81 -16.05 -6.39
N ARG A 487 2.47 -15.01 -5.85
CA ARG A 487 2.73 -13.74 -6.57
C ARG A 487 3.51 -14.00 -7.86
N LYS A 488 4.53 -14.85 -7.74
CA LYS A 488 5.46 -15.23 -8.78
C LYS A 488 4.83 -16.15 -9.82
N ASP A 489 3.72 -16.81 -9.50
CA ASP A 489 2.86 -17.43 -10.51
C ASP A 489 1.89 -16.43 -11.18
N LEU A 490 1.42 -15.42 -10.45
CA LEU A 490 0.52 -14.38 -10.95
C LEU A 490 1.19 -13.46 -11.98
N GLU A 491 2.38 -12.92 -11.72
CA GLU A 491 3.07 -11.99 -12.62
C GLU A 491 3.35 -12.63 -13.99
N LEU A 492 3.93 -13.84 -13.99
CA LEU A 492 4.12 -14.67 -15.19
C LEU A 492 2.81 -15.16 -15.85
N LYS A 493 1.63 -14.94 -15.24
CA LYS A 493 0.31 -15.08 -15.88
C LYS A 493 -0.18 -13.76 -16.45
N GLU A 494 0.08 -12.62 -15.80
CA GLU A 494 -0.22 -11.29 -16.33
C GLU A 494 0.59 -10.98 -17.60
N ASP A 495 1.87 -11.33 -17.66
CA ASP A 495 2.66 -11.14 -18.90
C ASP A 495 2.16 -12.02 -20.05
N ARG A 496 1.78 -13.27 -19.77
CA ARG A 496 1.11 -14.14 -20.76
C ARG A 496 -0.23 -13.56 -21.22
N LEU A 497 -0.96 -12.87 -20.34
CA LEU A 497 -2.20 -12.18 -20.70
C LEU A 497 -1.91 -10.97 -21.61
N ARG A 498 -0.88 -10.18 -21.30
CA ARG A 498 -0.41 -9.06 -22.14
C ARG A 498 0.01 -9.52 -23.54
N ASP A 499 0.75 -10.63 -23.64
CA ASP A 499 1.18 -11.18 -24.93
C ASP A 499 0.01 -11.80 -25.71
N ALA A 500 -0.93 -12.45 -25.04
CA ALA A 500 -2.17 -12.92 -25.65
C ALA A 500 -3.04 -11.75 -26.15
N GLN A 501 -3.09 -10.62 -25.42
CA GLN A 501 -3.78 -9.41 -25.84
C GLN A 501 -3.17 -8.81 -27.12
N LYS A 502 -1.84 -8.62 -27.17
CA LYS A 502 -1.14 -8.14 -28.39
C LYS A 502 -1.42 -9.03 -29.61
N LEU A 503 -1.39 -10.36 -29.41
CA LEU A 503 -1.68 -11.32 -30.48
C LEU A 503 -3.14 -11.21 -30.95
N LEU A 504 -4.07 -10.95 -30.03
CA LEU A 504 -5.50 -10.78 -30.34
C LEU A 504 -5.74 -9.46 -31.08
N GLU A 505 -5.14 -8.34 -30.65
CA GLU A 505 -5.14 -7.07 -31.38
C GLU A 505 -4.59 -7.21 -32.80
N GLN A 506 -3.50 -7.97 -32.98
CA GLN A 506 -2.93 -8.24 -34.30
C GLN A 506 -3.87 -9.10 -35.16
N LEU A 507 -4.47 -10.15 -34.61
CA LEU A 507 -5.45 -10.98 -35.32
C LEU A 507 -6.74 -10.22 -35.68
N GLU A 508 -7.17 -9.26 -34.86
CA GLU A 508 -8.28 -8.36 -35.19
C GLU A 508 -7.92 -7.39 -36.32
N SER A 509 -6.69 -6.86 -36.33
CA SER A 509 -6.15 -6.06 -37.44
C SER A 509 -6.09 -6.86 -38.75
N ASP A 510 -5.54 -8.08 -38.72
CA ASP A 510 -5.45 -8.96 -39.89
C ASP A 510 -6.85 -9.34 -40.40
N ALA A 511 -7.80 -9.64 -39.49
CA ALA A 511 -9.19 -9.91 -39.84
C ALA A 511 -9.92 -8.69 -40.41
N ALA A 512 -9.59 -7.47 -39.99
CA ALA A 512 -10.11 -6.24 -40.58
C ALA A 512 -9.54 -6.00 -41.99
N GLY A 513 -8.24 -6.27 -42.19
CA GLY A 513 -7.60 -6.24 -43.51
C GLY A 513 -8.25 -7.20 -44.49
N LEU A 514 -8.41 -8.47 -44.12
CA LEU A 514 -9.07 -9.50 -44.93
C LEU A 514 -10.53 -9.16 -45.25
N ARG A 515 -11.27 -8.53 -44.32
CA ARG A 515 -12.64 -8.05 -44.60
C ARG A 515 -12.66 -6.95 -45.67
N SER A 516 -11.72 -6.01 -45.60
CA SER A 516 -11.57 -4.96 -46.62
C SER A 516 -11.23 -5.55 -48.00
N GLU A 517 -10.31 -6.53 -48.04
CA GLU A 517 -9.96 -7.24 -49.27
C GLU A 517 -11.17 -8.00 -49.87
N ILE A 518 -11.97 -8.68 -49.04
CA ILE A 518 -13.21 -9.35 -49.46
C ILE A 518 -14.25 -8.34 -50.00
N GLU A 519 -14.42 -7.17 -49.37
CA GLU A 519 -15.36 -6.14 -49.85
C GLU A 519 -14.91 -5.57 -51.21
N ASN A 520 -13.60 -5.34 -51.39
CA ASN A 520 -13.03 -4.90 -52.67
C ASN A 520 -13.21 -5.96 -53.77
N LEU A 521 -12.85 -7.22 -53.51
CA LEU A 521 -13.03 -8.33 -54.45
C LEU A 521 -14.50 -8.53 -54.84
N LYS A 522 -15.42 -8.33 -53.90
CA LYS A 522 -16.87 -8.37 -54.16
C LYS A 522 -17.31 -7.22 -55.06
N SER A 523 -16.83 -5.99 -54.83
CA SER A 523 -17.05 -4.85 -55.73
C SER A 523 -16.53 -5.13 -57.15
N ASP A 524 -15.34 -5.72 -57.28
CA ASP A 524 -14.79 -6.12 -58.58
C ASP A 524 -15.63 -7.21 -59.26
N ILE A 525 -16.15 -8.19 -58.52
CA ILE A 525 -17.06 -9.21 -59.05
C ILE A 525 -18.38 -8.58 -59.52
N GLU A 526 -18.97 -7.66 -58.76
CA GLU A 526 -20.20 -6.95 -59.15
C GLU A 526 -19.99 -6.07 -60.39
N GLY A 527 -18.86 -5.36 -60.48
CA GLY A 527 -18.46 -4.57 -61.65
C GLY A 527 -18.24 -5.43 -62.90
N ASN A 528 -17.53 -6.55 -62.77
CA ASN A 528 -17.33 -7.52 -63.86
C ASN A 528 -18.65 -8.17 -64.30
N ALA A 529 -19.55 -8.51 -63.37
CA ALA A 529 -20.87 -9.03 -63.70
C ALA A 529 -21.74 -8.01 -64.46
N ALA A 530 -21.64 -6.71 -64.14
CA ALA A 530 -22.28 -5.65 -64.89
C ALA A 530 -21.70 -5.51 -66.31
N LEU A 531 -20.37 -5.60 -66.47
CA LEU A 531 -19.69 -5.59 -67.76
C LEU A 531 -20.07 -6.81 -68.63
N ILE A 532 -20.17 -8.00 -68.03
CA ILE A 532 -20.64 -9.21 -68.72
C ILE A 532 -22.07 -9.02 -69.25
N ARG A 533 -23.01 -8.55 -68.41
CA ARG A 533 -24.39 -8.26 -68.86
C ARG A 533 -24.46 -7.23 -69.99
N GLN A 534 -23.59 -6.20 -69.95
CA GLN A 534 -23.46 -5.24 -71.04
C GLN A 534 -22.98 -5.92 -72.34
N LYS A 535 -22.00 -6.83 -72.24
CA LYS A 535 -21.46 -7.58 -73.38
C LYS A 535 -22.44 -8.60 -73.94
N GLU A 536 -23.21 -9.28 -73.10
CA GLU A 536 -24.30 -10.17 -73.51
C GLU A 536 -25.39 -9.38 -74.27
N SER A 537 -25.76 -8.20 -73.78
CA SER A 537 -26.71 -7.32 -74.50
C SER A 537 -26.15 -6.81 -75.83
N GLN A 538 -24.86 -6.49 -75.92
CA GLN A 538 -24.20 -6.14 -77.18
C GLN A 538 -24.14 -7.32 -78.15
N LEU A 539 -23.83 -8.53 -77.66
CA LEU A 539 -23.79 -9.76 -78.44
C LEU A 539 -25.17 -10.06 -79.04
N ARG A 540 -26.22 -10.03 -78.22
CA ARG A 540 -27.60 -10.28 -78.66
C ARG A 540 -28.06 -9.30 -79.74
N LEU A 541 -27.75 -8.01 -79.62
CA LEU A 541 -28.04 -7.03 -80.67
C LEU A 541 -27.31 -7.37 -81.98
N LYS A 542 -26.06 -7.87 -81.91
CA LYS A 542 -25.32 -8.35 -83.09
C LYS A 542 -25.86 -9.68 -83.64
N GLU A 543 -26.39 -10.57 -82.82
CA GLU A 543 -27.09 -11.78 -83.28
C GLU A 543 -28.40 -11.42 -84.01
N GLU A 544 -29.14 -10.44 -83.49
CA GLU A 544 -30.36 -9.92 -84.12
C GLU A 544 -30.05 -9.18 -85.45
N GLU A 545 -28.97 -8.39 -85.52
CA GLU A 545 -28.44 -7.82 -86.78
C GLU A 545 -28.01 -8.91 -87.79
N ILE A 546 -27.23 -9.91 -87.36
CA ILE A 546 -26.76 -11.01 -88.22
C ILE A 546 -27.94 -11.82 -88.75
N LYS A 547 -29.00 -12.01 -87.95
CA LYS A 547 -30.23 -12.66 -88.40
C LYS A 547 -30.93 -11.82 -89.48
N ALA A 548 -31.10 -10.52 -89.27
CA ALA A 548 -31.71 -9.64 -90.27
C ALA A 548 -30.93 -9.66 -91.60
N LEU A 549 -29.61 -9.51 -91.56
CA LEU A 549 -28.74 -9.61 -92.74
C LEU A 549 -28.82 -10.99 -93.44
N LYS A 550 -29.00 -12.07 -92.68
CA LYS A 550 -29.19 -13.42 -93.23
C LYS A 550 -30.55 -13.60 -93.91
N ASP A 551 -31.60 -12.98 -93.38
CA ASP A 551 -32.94 -13.00 -93.97
C ASP A 551 -32.99 -12.10 -95.23
N GLU A 552 -32.33 -10.93 -95.22
CA GLU A 552 -32.08 -10.11 -96.41
C GLU A 552 -31.29 -10.87 -97.49
N MET A 553 -30.22 -11.59 -97.11
CA MET A 553 -29.45 -12.41 -98.04
C MET A 553 -30.31 -13.52 -98.68
N GLN A 554 -31.25 -14.13 -97.94
CA GLN A 554 -32.21 -15.07 -98.53
C GLN A 554 -33.18 -14.41 -99.52
N ILE A 555 -33.63 -13.18 -99.25
CA ILE A 555 -34.46 -12.41 -100.18
C ILE A 555 -33.67 -12.10 -101.46
N ILE A 556 -32.42 -11.66 -101.33
CA ILE A 556 -31.52 -11.40 -102.46
C ILE A 556 -31.25 -12.69 -103.26
N GLN A 557 -31.02 -13.83 -102.61
CA GLN A 557 -30.87 -15.13 -103.28
C GLN A 557 -32.13 -15.52 -104.08
N LYS A 558 -33.33 -15.30 -103.54
CA LYS A 558 -34.60 -15.52 -104.26
C LYS A 558 -34.74 -14.57 -105.46
N GLN A 559 -34.37 -13.30 -105.32
CA GLN A 559 -34.38 -12.34 -106.43
C GLN A 559 -33.36 -12.70 -107.53
N ILE A 560 -32.17 -13.20 -107.15
CA ILE A 560 -31.16 -13.70 -108.09
C ILE A 560 -31.70 -14.94 -108.84
N PHE A 561 -32.40 -15.85 -108.15
CA PHE A 561 -33.02 -17.02 -108.78
C PHE A 561 -34.08 -16.59 -109.81
N VAL A 562 -35.03 -15.73 -109.44
CA VAL A 562 -36.05 -15.21 -110.37
C VAL A 562 -35.41 -14.51 -111.57
N ARG A 563 -34.40 -13.65 -111.36
CA ARG A 563 -33.67 -13.00 -112.46
C ARG A 563 -32.90 -13.99 -113.34
N LYS A 564 -32.40 -15.09 -112.77
CA LYS A 564 -31.75 -16.16 -113.55
C LYS A 564 -32.77 -16.84 -114.48
N ASP A 565 -33.96 -17.15 -113.97
CA ASP A 565 -35.05 -17.73 -114.77
C ASP A 565 -35.56 -16.76 -115.84
N GLU A 566 -35.69 -15.46 -115.53
CA GLU A 566 -35.99 -14.40 -116.51
C GLU A 566 -34.92 -14.31 -117.63
N ILE A 567 -33.64 -14.45 -117.27
CA ILE A 567 -32.52 -14.46 -118.23
C ILE A 567 -32.57 -15.74 -119.08
N GLU A 568 -32.81 -16.91 -118.47
CA GLU A 568 -32.88 -18.17 -119.21
C GLU A 568 -34.09 -18.22 -120.16
N ALA A 569 -35.22 -17.63 -119.77
CA ALA A 569 -36.38 -17.42 -120.64
C ALA A 569 -36.04 -16.50 -121.83
N LYS A 570 -35.36 -15.37 -121.58
CA LYS A 570 -34.90 -14.46 -122.65
C LYS A 570 -33.84 -15.09 -123.56
N VAL A 571 -32.97 -15.96 -123.04
CA VAL A 571 -32.02 -16.74 -123.87
C VAL A 571 -32.80 -17.68 -124.81
N LYS A 572 -33.82 -18.39 -124.32
CA LYS A 572 -34.68 -19.25 -125.16
C LYS A 572 -35.50 -18.44 -126.19
N GLU A 573 -35.94 -17.23 -125.85
CA GLU A 573 -36.56 -16.29 -126.79
C GLU A 573 -35.59 -15.82 -127.88
N LEU A 574 -34.32 -15.56 -127.51
CA LEU A 574 -33.27 -15.21 -128.46
C LEU A 574 -32.84 -16.41 -129.33
N GLU A 575 -32.80 -17.62 -128.79
CA GLU A 575 -32.54 -18.84 -129.57
C GLU A 575 -33.65 -19.15 -130.58
N THR A 576 -34.92 -18.92 -130.22
CA THR A 576 -36.04 -19.09 -131.14
C THR A 576 -36.01 -18.03 -132.25
N LYS A 577 -35.77 -16.77 -131.90
CA LYS A 577 -35.53 -15.69 -132.89
C LYS A 577 -34.28 -15.93 -133.76
N ALA A 578 -33.24 -16.56 -133.23
CA ALA A 578 -32.07 -16.97 -134.00
C ALA A 578 -32.41 -18.06 -135.03
N LYS A 579 -33.21 -19.06 -134.64
CA LYS A 579 -33.72 -20.11 -135.54
C LYS A 579 -34.70 -19.56 -136.59
N GLU A 580 -35.48 -18.54 -136.25
CA GLU A 580 -36.32 -17.81 -137.22
C GLU A 580 -35.47 -17.00 -138.21
N MET A 581 -34.44 -16.30 -137.74
CA MET A 581 -33.44 -15.63 -138.60
C MET A 581 -32.67 -16.60 -139.50
N GLU A 582 -32.39 -17.82 -139.01
CA GLU A 582 -31.75 -18.88 -139.77
C GLU A 582 -32.67 -19.43 -140.86
N LYS A 583 -33.95 -19.67 -140.56
CA LYS A 583 -34.97 -19.99 -141.58
C LYS A 583 -35.12 -18.89 -142.63
N MET A 584 -35.18 -17.61 -142.22
CA MET A 584 -35.25 -16.49 -143.17
C MET A 584 -34.00 -16.41 -144.05
N LYS A 585 -32.81 -16.79 -143.56
CA LYS A 585 -31.62 -16.97 -144.40
C LYS A 585 -31.77 -18.12 -145.39
N GLU A 586 -32.20 -19.31 -144.94
CA GLU A 586 -32.44 -20.45 -145.83
C GLU A 586 -33.46 -20.12 -146.92
N GLU A 587 -34.54 -19.41 -146.59
CA GLU A 587 -35.58 -19.00 -147.54
C GLU A 587 -35.04 -17.98 -148.55
N LEU A 588 -34.28 -16.98 -148.10
CA LEU A 588 -33.58 -16.03 -148.98
C LEU A 588 -32.55 -16.74 -149.89
N GLU A 589 -31.89 -17.78 -149.41
CA GLU A 589 -30.90 -18.56 -150.14
C GLU A 589 -31.54 -19.53 -151.15
N ARG A 590 -32.70 -20.12 -150.82
CA ARG A 590 -33.58 -20.81 -151.76
C ARG A 590 -34.11 -19.85 -152.84
N GLU A 591 -34.54 -18.65 -152.47
CA GLU A 591 -35.05 -17.66 -153.42
C GLU A 591 -33.95 -17.18 -154.40
N LYS A 592 -32.73 -16.94 -153.90
CA LYS A 592 -31.54 -16.70 -154.74
C LYS A 592 -31.33 -17.83 -155.74
N LYS A 593 -31.29 -19.08 -155.27
CA LYS A 593 -31.05 -20.25 -156.11
C LYS A 593 -32.12 -20.41 -157.20
N ILE A 594 -33.39 -20.18 -156.85
CA ILE A 594 -34.50 -20.19 -157.82
C ILE A 594 -34.32 -19.08 -158.88
N ARG A 595 -33.86 -17.88 -158.49
CA ARG A 595 -33.52 -16.79 -159.43
C ARG A 595 -32.37 -17.18 -160.37
N GLU A 596 -31.33 -17.85 -159.87
CA GLU A 596 -30.19 -18.32 -160.66
C GLU A 596 -30.62 -19.44 -161.65
N GLU A 597 -31.39 -20.42 -161.18
CA GLU A 597 -31.95 -21.49 -162.03
C GLU A 597 -32.96 -20.96 -163.08
N GLN A 598 -33.62 -19.83 -162.83
CA GLN A 598 -34.43 -19.13 -163.82
C GLN A 598 -33.56 -18.39 -164.85
N LEU A 599 -32.52 -17.68 -164.41
CA LEU A 599 -31.61 -16.94 -165.29
C LEU A 599 -30.89 -17.86 -166.28
N GLU A 600 -30.46 -19.05 -165.84
CA GLU A 600 -29.76 -19.99 -166.73
C GLU A 600 -30.68 -20.57 -167.82
N LYS A 601 -31.94 -20.88 -167.48
CA LYS A 601 -32.96 -21.30 -168.46
C LYS A 601 -33.28 -20.22 -169.49
N TYR A 602 -33.21 -18.93 -169.12
CA TYR A 602 -33.35 -17.83 -170.08
C TYR A 602 -32.15 -17.73 -171.05
N ARG A 603 -30.93 -18.08 -170.61
CA ARG A 603 -29.74 -18.12 -171.47
C ARG A 603 -29.83 -19.23 -172.51
N GLU A 604 -30.15 -20.46 -172.09
CA GLU A 604 -30.26 -21.60 -173.01
C GLU A 604 -31.35 -21.39 -174.08
N ALA A 605 -32.49 -20.80 -173.70
CA ALA A 605 -33.58 -20.50 -174.62
C ALA A 605 -33.21 -19.45 -175.70
N MET A 606 -32.39 -18.45 -175.37
CA MET A 606 -32.04 -17.36 -176.30
C MET A 606 -31.08 -17.78 -177.42
N VAL A 607 -30.25 -18.81 -177.23
CA VAL A 607 -29.25 -19.23 -178.23
C VAL A 607 -29.87 -19.95 -179.44
N LEU A 608 -31.08 -20.51 -179.28
CA LEU A 608 -31.75 -21.34 -180.30
C LEU A 608 -32.70 -20.58 -181.23
N ASP A 609 -33.19 -19.39 -180.89
CA ASP A 609 -34.06 -18.61 -181.79
C ASP A 609 -33.23 -17.96 -182.92
N PRO A 610 -33.52 -18.22 -184.21
CA PRO A 610 -32.84 -17.60 -185.33
C PRO A 610 -32.87 -16.05 -185.33
N ARG A 611 -33.81 -15.42 -184.63
CA ARG A 611 -33.90 -13.96 -184.43
C ARG A 611 -32.76 -13.45 -183.56
N PHE A 612 -32.48 -14.07 -182.42
CA PHE A 612 -31.37 -13.64 -181.57
C PHE A 612 -30.02 -13.97 -182.20
N LYS A 613 -29.92 -15.08 -182.95
CA LYS A 613 -28.74 -15.36 -183.79
C LYS A 613 -28.51 -14.28 -184.86
N ILE A 614 -29.58 -13.76 -185.48
CA ILE A 614 -29.51 -12.59 -186.38
C ILE A 614 -29.07 -11.34 -185.60
N TYR A 615 -29.70 -11.05 -184.45
CA TYR A 615 -29.38 -9.88 -183.63
C TYR A 615 -27.91 -9.84 -183.21
N PHE A 616 -27.38 -10.91 -182.61
CA PHE A 616 -25.98 -10.96 -182.16
C PHE A 616 -24.97 -10.77 -183.31
N ILE A 617 -25.29 -11.21 -184.53
CA ILE A 617 -24.45 -10.96 -185.72
C ILE A 617 -24.49 -9.47 -186.12
N ILE A 618 -25.67 -8.83 -186.07
CA ILE A 618 -25.81 -7.39 -186.34
C ILE A 618 -25.15 -6.56 -185.23
N GLU A 619 -25.22 -6.99 -183.97
CA GLU A 619 -24.59 -6.33 -182.81
C GLU A 619 -23.07 -6.42 -182.84
N SER A 620 -22.53 -7.60 -183.14
CA SER A 620 -21.09 -7.83 -183.28
C SER A 620 -20.49 -7.00 -184.42
N LEU A 621 -21.20 -6.87 -185.55
CA LEU A 621 -20.71 -6.20 -186.75
C LEU A 621 -21.16 -4.73 -186.88
N LYS A 622 -22.15 -4.31 -186.08
CA LYS A 622 -22.77 -2.98 -185.93
C LYS A 622 -23.48 -2.41 -187.18
N LYS A 623 -23.05 -2.81 -188.39
CA LYS A 623 -23.68 -2.51 -189.67
C LYS A 623 -23.42 -3.68 -190.64
N ILE A 624 -24.46 -4.29 -191.18
CA ILE A 624 -24.36 -5.43 -192.13
C ILE A 624 -25.42 -5.34 -193.23
N SER A 625 -25.09 -5.75 -194.47
CA SER A 625 -26.10 -5.84 -195.54
C SER A 625 -27.01 -7.06 -195.34
N ILE A 626 -28.27 -6.99 -195.79
CA ILE A 626 -29.20 -8.12 -195.66
C ILE A 626 -28.66 -9.38 -196.37
N ASP A 627 -27.99 -9.23 -197.51
CA ASP A 627 -27.42 -10.35 -198.27
C ASP A 627 -26.15 -10.93 -197.62
N SER A 628 -25.34 -10.09 -196.97
CA SER A 628 -24.25 -10.53 -196.09
C SER A 628 -24.79 -11.29 -194.87
N LEU A 629 -25.87 -10.80 -194.26
CA LEU A 629 -26.51 -11.39 -193.09
C LEU A 629 -27.17 -12.74 -193.41
N ILE A 630 -27.79 -12.88 -194.58
CA ILE A 630 -28.27 -14.17 -195.11
C ILE A 630 -27.12 -15.17 -195.20
N LYS A 631 -26.00 -14.78 -195.83
CA LYS A 631 -24.81 -15.65 -195.93
C LYS A 631 -24.20 -16.01 -194.56
N ALA A 632 -24.12 -15.05 -193.63
CA ALA A 632 -23.53 -15.25 -192.31
C ALA A 632 -24.40 -16.12 -191.37
N THR A 633 -25.72 -16.05 -191.51
CA THR A 633 -26.66 -16.77 -190.63
C THR A 633 -27.01 -18.17 -191.13
N GLY A 634 -26.98 -18.38 -192.45
CA GLY A 634 -27.46 -19.60 -193.12
C GLY A 634 -28.98 -19.71 -193.20
N ILE A 635 -29.71 -18.65 -192.81
CA ILE A 635 -31.18 -18.63 -192.76
C ILE A 635 -31.74 -18.25 -194.12
N ALA A 636 -32.87 -18.85 -194.53
CA ALA A 636 -33.53 -18.55 -195.79
C ALA A 636 -33.88 -17.04 -195.92
N PRO A 637 -33.70 -16.40 -197.10
CA PRO A 637 -33.86 -14.95 -197.28
C PRO A 637 -35.17 -14.36 -196.75
N VAL A 638 -36.29 -15.09 -196.94
CA VAL A 638 -37.62 -14.69 -196.46
C VAL A 638 -37.68 -14.66 -194.93
N GLN A 639 -37.08 -15.65 -194.25
CA GLN A 639 -37.02 -15.68 -192.79
C GLN A 639 -36.03 -14.67 -192.21
N VAL A 640 -34.91 -14.36 -192.89
CA VAL A 640 -34.06 -13.24 -192.47
C VAL A 640 -34.84 -11.93 -192.53
N ARG A 641 -35.51 -11.63 -193.64
CA ARG A 641 -36.32 -10.40 -193.77
C ARG A 641 -37.49 -10.35 -192.78
N ALA A 642 -38.16 -11.48 -192.50
CA ALA A 642 -39.22 -11.57 -191.49
C ALA A 642 -38.71 -11.39 -190.05
N ASN A 643 -37.54 -11.96 -189.71
CA ASN A 643 -36.92 -11.81 -188.40
C ASN A 643 -36.34 -10.41 -188.19
N LEU A 644 -35.77 -9.80 -189.23
CA LEU A 644 -35.37 -8.38 -189.22
C LEU A 644 -36.56 -7.47 -188.95
N ALA A 645 -37.66 -7.64 -189.70
CA ALA A 645 -38.90 -6.90 -189.48
C ALA A 645 -39.61 -7.23 -188.15
N TRP A 646 -39.13 -8.21 -187.38
CA TRP A 646 -39.54 -8.42 -185.98
C TRP A 646 -38.60 -7.68 -185.01
N LEU A 647 -37.28 -7.84 -185.15
CA LEU A 647 -36.26 -7.13 -184.36
C LEU A 647 -36.38 -5.60 -184.47
N GLU A 648 -36.78 -5.10 -185.64
CA GLU A 648 -37.02 -3.68 -185.89
C GLU A 648 -38.28 -3.17 -185.20
N ARG A 649 -39.37 -3.95 -185.19
CA ARG A 649 -40.58 -3.64 -184.41
C ARG A 649 -40.36 -3.80 -182.90
N ALA A 650 -39.40 -4.63 -182.49
CA ALA A 650 -38.90 -4.69 -181.12
C ALA A 650 -37.92 -3.54 -180.77
N GLY A 651 -37.61 -2.65 -181.73
CA GLY A 651 -36.72 -1.49 -181.52
C GLY A 651 -35.25 -1.84 -181.36
N MET A 652 -34.85 -3.10 -181.59
CA MET A 652 -33.48 -3.61 -181.36
C MET A 652 -32.55 -3.33 -182.55
N VAL A 653 -33.08 -3.32 -183.76
CA VAL A 653 -32.35 -3.01 -185.00
C VAL A 653 -33.11 -2.00 -185.85
N LYS A 654 -32.44 -1.42 -186.85
CA LYS A 654 -33.06 -0.58 -187.87
C LYS A 654 -32.60 -1.04 -189.26
N VAL A 655 -33.53 -1.11 -190.21
CA VAL A 655 -33.31 -1.55 -191.58
C VAL A 655 -33.53 -0.36 -192.52
N GLU A 656 -32.46 0.09 -193.18
CA GLU A 656 -32.52 1.16 -194.18
C GLU A 656 -32.00 0.62 -195.51
N ASP A 657 -32.84 0.68 -196.55
CA ASP A 657 -32.68 0.08 -197.87
C ASP A 657 -32.34 -1.42 -197.85
N ASN A 658 -31.05 -1.75 -197.80
CA ASN A 658 -30.53 -3.11 -197.75
C ASN A 658 -29.44 -3.29 -196.66
N MET A 659 -29.35 -2.35 -195.72
CA MET A 659 -28.40 -2.34 -194.61
C MET A 659 -29.13 -2.36 -193.26
N VAL A 660 -28.57 -3.10 -192.30
CA VAL A 660 -29.13 -3.26 -190.95
C VAL A 660 -28.12 -2.78 -189.92
N TYR A 661 -28.62 -2.05 -188.91
CA TYR A 661 -27.87 -1.45 -187.82
C TYR A 661 -28.48 -1.85 -186.47
N VAL A 662 -27.70 -1.90 -185.39
CA VAL A 662 -28.27 -1.96 -184.02
C VAL A 662 -28.77 -0.59 -183.59
N SER A 663 -29.97 -0.59 -183.00
CA SER A 663 -30.60 0.58 -182.40
C SER A 663 -29.96 0.92 -181.06
N LYS A 664 -29.55 2.18 -180.86
CA LYS A 664 -28.80 2.63 -179.67
C LYS A 664 -29.67 3.07 -178.48
N HIS A 665 -30.91 2.57 -178.38
CA HIS A 665 -31.87 2.99 -177.34
C HIS A 665 -32.48 1.80 -176.59
N LEU A 666 -31.62 1.09 -175.86
CA LEU A 666 -31.96 0.23 -174.72
C LEU A 666 -30.78 0.30 -173.72
N THR A 667 -31.09 0.27 -172.43
CA THR A 667 -30.16 0.39 -171.29
C THR A 667 -29.69 -0.97 -170.79
#